data_AF-A0A2V6TEP9-F1
#
_entry.id   AF-A0A2V6TEP9-F1
#
_cell.length_a   1.000
_cell.length_b   1.000
_cell.length_c   1.000
_cell.angle_alpha   90.00
_cell.angle_beta   90.00
_cell.angle_gamma   90.00
#
_symmetry.space_group_name_H-M   'P 1'
#
loop_
_entity.id
_entity.type
_entity.pdbx_description
1 polymer ?
#
loop_
_entity_poly.entity_id
_entity_poly.type
_entity_poly.pdbx_seq_one_letter_code
_entity_poly.pdbx_strand_id
1 'polypeptide(L)'
;MKVPYRWLSEFVDTEASPREIAERLTMAGIEVASVAPAAPDLAGVVVAEVTAVSPHPAGHGPTVCDVSTGTGRFRVVCEAPNVRAGVRAAFAPPGTVLPGGRRIGAAPVRGTVSEGMLCSEADLSLGDDAAGILLLDPAAPVGSDLVGCLGLDDAVLEIEVTPNRPDCLSVTGVAREVAALTRGRFRASPIRVTEEGARAAELASVVIEDEELCPRYAARVVTDVTVGPSPTWLAQRLRVVGQRPINNVVDVTNYVMWELGQPLHAFDADRVTDRRIVVRRARPDEPLVTLDGQARVLGDRVLVIADAARAVAIGGVIGGANSEVTRATRTVLLEAAHFQPGSVRRTARALGLSTEASYRFERGADIEAIPDALDRAAQLIGDLASGRVARGRIDVYPRPRTPKSLDLRLARVRRVVGACPPKATVGEILRDLGFPAQETADGFRVDVPSRRRDVSLEDDLVEEVVRVWGYGEIPSTVPSGALVLTRRPRHVVVQDVVRRTLTAGGLQEVITLSFIDPAHLNHLGWAADDPRVVRLRNPLAVDRSVLRPTLLFGLLEARTGRAPVRGHAARPRPLRAARAALVVHGKGAGGRFRRQGRRGGRRGRPRPWRGRGGADRSAVPGGRASGVGSRRRNCGGAPRGAAPGGEGGLRPSGARPRLGAVARSARGAARPRHRVSAPRTLPSRCA
;
A
#
# COMPACT_ATOMS: atom_id res chain seq x y z
N MET A 1 -6.66 -5.14 0.03
CA MET A 1 -7.58 -5.72 -0.97
C MET A 1 -8.53 -6.65 -0.24
N LYS A 2 -9.84 -6.58 -0.47
CA LYS A 2 -10.80 -7.49 0.18
C LYS A 2 -11.17 -8.63 -0.76
N VAL A 3 -11.11 -9.87 -0.27
CA VAL A 3 -11.46 -11.08 -1.03
C VAL A 3 -12.46 -11.91 -0.22
N PRO A 4 -13.74 -11.97 -0.64
CA PRO A 4 -14.74 -12.83 -0.02
C PRO A 4 -14.37 -14.30 -0.26
N TYR A 5 -14.44 -15.13 0.78
CA TYR A 5 -14.03 -16.52 0.75
C TYR A 5 -14.93 -17.36 -0.17
N ARG A 6 -16.24 -17.16 -0.17
CA ARG A 6 -17.13 -17.88 -1.11
C ARG A 6 -16.80 -17.58 -2.56
N TRP A 7 -16.57 -16.31 -2.87
CA TRP A 7 -16.19 -15.89 -4.22
C TRP A 7 -14.84 -16.48 -4.62
N LEU A 8 -13.87 -16.55 -3.71
CA LEU A 8 -12.59 -17.22 -3.92
C LEU A 8 -12.77 -18.72 -4.19
N SER A 9 -13.62 -19.40 -3.42
CA SER A 9 -13.88 -20.84 -3.52
C SER A 9 -14.60 -21.25 -4.82
N GLU A 10 -15.23 -20.32 -5.55
CA GLU A 10 -15.74 -20.59 -6.90
C GLU A 10 -14.61 -20.88 -7.91
N PHE A 11 -13.40 -20.40 -7.63
CA PHE A 11 -12.23 -20.57 -8.50
C PHE A 11 -11.23 -21.63 -7.99
N VAL A 12 -11.39 -22.15 -6.77
CA VAL A 12 -10.45 -23.10 -6.18
C VAL A 12 -11.19 -24.20 -5.45
N ASP A 13 -10.91 -25.44 -5.82
CA ASP A 13 -11.33 -26.59 -5.02
C ASP A 13 -10.44 -26.69 -3.78
N THR A 14 -10.96 -26.29 -2.61
CA THR A 14 -10.24 -26.40 -1.35
C THR A 14 -11.18 -26.64 -0.18
N GLU A 15 -10.74 -27.47 0.77
CA GLU A 15 -11.42 -27.72 2.04
C GLU A 15 -10.85 -26.83 3.17
N ALA A 16 -9.80 -26.04 2.87
CA ALA A 16 -9.15 -25.19 3.85
C ALA A 16 -10.08 -24.06 4.30
N SER A 17 -10.19 -23.87 5.61
CA SER A 17 -10.94 -22.77 6.20
C SER A 17 -10.35 -21.40 5.83
N PRO A 18 -11.12 -20.30 5.93
CA PRO A 18 -10.61 -18.95 5.66
C PRO A 18 -9.35 -18.59 6.47
N ARG A 19 -9.25 -19.09 7.72
CA ARG A 19 -8.09 -18.87 8.59
C ARG A 19 -6.85 -19.64 8.10
N GLU A 20 -7.00 -20.90 7.73
CA GLU A 20 -5.90 -21.70 7.20
C GLU A 20 -5.39 -21.13 5.87
N ILE A 21 -6.28 -20.64 5.01
CA ILE A 21 -5.89 -19.93 3.78
C ILE A 21 -5.09 -18.68 4.12
N ALA A 22 -5.56 -17.87 5.07
CA ALA A 22 -4.87 -16.65 5.50
C ALA A 22 -3.46 -16.93 6.03
N GLU A 23 -3.31 -17.98 6.84
CA GLU A 23 -2.01 -18.42 7.35
C GLU A 23 -1.07 -18.87 6.23
N ARG A 24 -1.55 -19.71 5.30
CA ARG A 24 -0.75 -20.20 4.17
C ARG A 24 -0.31 -19.08 3.23
N LEU A 25 -1.22 -18.16 2.89
CA LEU A 25 -0.90 -16.97 2.09
C LEU A 25 0.18 -16.13 2.76
N THR A 26 0.03 -15.85 4.06
CA THR A 26 0.98 -15.04 4.83
C THR A 26 2.37 -15.70 4.87
N MET A 27 2.43 -17.02 5.11
CA MET A 27 3.68 -17.78 5.09
C MET A 27 4.33 -17.84 3.71
N ALA A 28 3.56 -17.68 2.64
CA ALA A 28 4.04 -17.61 1.26
C ALA A 28 4.37 -16.19 0.77
N GLY A 29 4.31 -15.18 1.67
CA GLY A 29 4.65 -13.78 1.37
C GLY A 29 3.49 -12.91 0.89
N ILE A 30 2.25 -13.38 1.01
CA ILE A 30 1.02 -12.61 0.75
C ILE A 30 0.31 -12.37 2.08
N GLU A 31 0.61 -11.23 2.70
CA GLU A 31 0.11 -10.91 4.03
C GLU A 31 -1.42 -10.73 4.05
N VAL A 32 -2.08 -11.46 4.95
CA VAL A 32 -3.50 -11.28 5.25
C VAL A 32 -3.62 -10.53 6.58
N ALA A 33 -3.94 -9.24 6.50
CA ALA A 33 -4.04 -8.35 7.65
C ALA A 33 -5.22 -8.72 8.58
N SER A 34 -6.34 -9.18 8.00
CA SER A 34 -7.50 -9.59 8.78
C SER A 34 -8.37 -10.63 8.06
N VAL A 35 -9.11 -11.42 8.84
CA VAL A 35 -10.21 -12.26 8.37
C VAL A 35 -11.44 -11.83 9.16
N ALA A 36 -12.38 -11.18 8.50
CA ALA A 36 -13.58 -10.60 9.14
C ALA A 36 -14.87 -11.21 8.57
N PRO A 37 -15.97 -11.28 9.33
CA PRO A 37 -17.28 -11.59 8.76
C PRO A 37 -17.68 -10.61 7.65
N ALA A 38 -18.35 -11.10 6.60
CA ALA A 38 -18.86 -10.25 5.52
C ALA A 38 -20.06 -9.39 5.97
N ALA A 39 -20.90 -9.94 6.85
CA ALA A 39 -22.03 -9.22 7.41
C ALA A 39 -21.60 -8.26 8.53
N PRO A 40 -22.27 -7.09 8.65
CA PRO A 40 -22.37 -6.38 9.92
C PRO A 40 -22.97 -7.28 11.02
N ASP A 41 -22.84 -6.86 12.28
CA ASP A 41 -23.49 -7.55 13.39
C ASP A 41 -25.02 -7.36 13.31
N LEU A 42 -25.69 -8.34 12.72
CA LEU A 42 -27.13 -8.38 12.49
C LEU A 42 -27.81 -9.45 13.36
N ALA A 43 -27.18 -9.82 14.48
CA ALA A 43 -27.70 -10.84 15.37
C ALA A 43 -29.14 -10.52 15.83
N GLY A 44 -30.06 -11.43 15.53
CA GLY A 44 -31.47 -11.31 15.92
C GLY A 44 -32.34 -10.53 14.92
N VAL A 45 -31.83 -10.13 13.75
CA VAL A 45 -32.67 -9.66 12.64
C VAL A 45 -33.12 -10.87 11.82
N VAL A 46 -34.43 -10.96 11.56
CA VAL A 46 -35.05 -12.12 10.89
C VAL A 46 -35.84 -11.71 9.65
N VAL A 47 -36.08 -12.68 8.78
CA VAL A 47 -37.03 -12.53 7.66
C VAL A 47 -38.45 -12.58 8.21
N ALA A 48 -39.26 -11.56 7.94
CA ALA A 48 -40.66 -11.55 8.32
C ALA A 48 -41.57 -11.25 7.13
N GLU A 49 -42.81 -11.74 7.19
CA GLU A 49 -43.84 -11.47 6.20
C GLU A 49 -44.82 -10.41 6.71
N VAL A 50 -45.09 -9.40 5.89
CA VAL A 50 -46.12 -8.40 6.17
C VAL A 50 -47.47 -8.98 5.79
N THR A 51 -48.26 -9.43 6.76
CA THR A 51 -49.54 -10.11 6.51
C THR A 51 -50.68 -9.14 6.21
N ALA A 52 -50.64 -7.93 6.79
CA ALA A 52 -51.64 -6.90 6.57
C ALA A 52 -51.03 -5.50 6.72
N VAL A 53 -51.57 -4.52 6.00
CA VAL A 53 -51.20 -3.09 6.11
C VAL A 53 -52.48 -2.28 6.23
N SER A 54 -52.57 -1.44 7.25
CA SER A 54 -53.72 -0.57 7.52
C SER A 54 -53.28 0.88 7.79
N PRO A 55 -54.13 1.88 7.53
CA PRO A 55 -53.81 3.28 7.84
C PRO A 55 -53.65 3.48 9.35
N HIS A 56 -52.70 4.33 9.77
CA HIS A 56 -52.54 4.64 11.20
C HIS A 56 -53.75 5.42 11.74
N PRO A 57 -54.29 5.08 12.94
CA PRO A 57 -55.45 5.75 13.54
C PRO A 57 -55.33 7.26 13.79
N ALA A 58 -54.13 7.84 13.66
CA ALA A 58 -53.79 9.21 14.07
C ALA A 58 -53.59 10.16 12.88
N GLY A 59 -53.91 9.73 11.65
CA GLY A 59 -53.86 10.57 10.44
C GLY A 59 -52.89 10.08 9.36
N HIS A 60 -52.73 10.90 8.31
CA HIS A 60 -51.97 10.58 7.09
C HIS A 60 -50.46 10.50 7.34
N GLY A 61 -49.80 9.44 6.85
CA GLY A 61 -48.34 9.25 6.91
C GLY A 61 -47.97 7.78 7.18
N PRO A 62 -47.77 7.39 8.47
CA PRO A 62 -47.43 6.02 8.83
C PRO A 62 -48.57 5.03 8.56
N THR A 63 -48.18 3.78 8.31
CA THR A 63 -49.05 2.61 8.25
C THR A 63 -48.81 1.70 9.44
N VAL A 64 -49.82 0.93 9.82
CA VAL A 64 -49.72 -0.12 10.82
C VAL A 64 -49.67 -1.45 10.07
N CYS A 65 -48.57 -2.15 10.21
CA CYS A 65 -48.28 -3.42 9.57
C CYS A 65 -48.40 -4.56 10.60
N ASP A 66 -49.21 -5.57 10.30
CA ASP A 66 -49.16 -6.83 11.03
C ASP A 66 -48.07 -7.70 10.37
N VAL A 67 -47.07 -8.08 11.17
CA VAL A 67 -45.85 -8.75 10.72
C VAL A 67 -45.76 -10.13 11.38
N SER A 68 -45.48 -11.16 10.58
CA SER A 68 -45.36 -12.55 11.03
C SER A 68 -43.92 -13.05 10.84
N THR A 69 -43.34 -13.63 11.89
CA THR A 69 -42.07 -14.38 11.84
C THR A 69 -42.29 -15.88 11.76
N GLY A 70 -43.53 -16.33 11.53
CA GLY A 70 -43.93 -17.75 11.55
C GLY A 70 -44.14 -18.30 12.96
N THR A 71 -43.32 -17.89 13.92
CA THR A 71 -43.42 -18.25 15.35
C THR A 71 -44.11 -17.17 16.20
N GLY A 72 -44.17 -15.94 15.72
CA GLY A 72 -44.78 -14.81 16.40
C GLY A 72 -45.46 -13.84 15.43
N ARG A 73 -46.37 -13.03 15.98
CA ARG A 73 -47.04 -11.94 15.27
C ARG A 73 -46.81 -10.64 16.03
N PHE A 74 -46.48 -9.59 15.29
CA PHE A 74 -46.07 -8.30 15.83
C PHE A 74 -46.81 -7.19 15.10
N ARG A 75 -47.18 -6.13 15.81
CA ARG A 75 -47.74 -4.92 15.20
C ARG A 75 -46.66 -3.85 15.09
N VAL A 76 -46.31 -3.46 13.86
CA VAL A 76 -45.21 -2.54 13.58
C VAL A 76 -45.72 -1.29 12.87
N VAL A 77 -45.30 -0.12 13.33
CA VAL A 77 -45.60 1.15 12.64
C VAL A 77 -44.50 1.42 11.61
N CYS A 78 -44.86 1.57 10.34
CA CYS A 78 -43.94 1.74 9.23
C CYS A 78 -44.35 2.91 8.33
N GLU A 79 -43.40 3.80 8.02
CA GLU A 79 -43.60 4.95 7.11
C GLU A 79 -43.04 4.69 5.70
N ALA A 80 -42.39 3.54 5.47
CA ALA A 80 -41.74 3.27 4.20
C ALA A 80 -42.76 3.10 3.06
N PRO A 81 -42.59 3.78 1.90
CA PRO A 81 -43.56 3.78 0.82
C PRO A 81 -43.66 2.45 0.08
N ASN A 82 -42.66 1.57 0.25
CA ASN A 82 -42.58 0.26 -0.39
C ASN A 82 -43.16 -0.87 0.48
N VAL A 83 -43.73 -0.58 1.66
CA VAL A 83 -44.40 -1.58 2.48
C VAL A 83 -45.77 -1.93 1.91
N ARG A 84 -46.06 -3.23 1.75
CA ARG A 84 -47.36 -3.74 1.27
C ARG A 84 -47.60 -5.15 1.80
N ALA A 85 -48.86 -5.57 1.89
CA ALA A 85 -49.18 -6.93 2.32
C ALA A 85 -48.59 -7.98 1.33
N GLY A 86 -48.16 -9.12 1.86
CA GLY A 86 -47.59 -10.25 1.14
C GLY A 86 -46.10 -10.13 0.80
N VAL A 87 -45.41 -9.07 1.22
CA VAL A 87 -43.95 -8.97 1.03
C VAL A 87 -43.18 -9.55 2.19
N ARG A 88 -42.00 -10.10 1.89
CA ARG A 88 -41.00 -10.49 2.88
C ARG A 88 -39.99 -9.36 3.06
N ALA A 89 -39.64 -9.05 4.30
CA ALA A 89 -38.74 -7.95 4.62
C ALA A 89 -37.88 -8.27 5.85
N ALA A 90 -36.78 -7.51 6.01
CA ALA A 90 -35.95 -7.58 7.20
C ALA A 90 -36.67 -6.99 8.41
N PHE A 91 -36.77 -7.75 9.50
CA PHE A 91 -37.46 -7.37 10.73
C PHE A 91 -36.56 -7.54 11.96
N ALA A 92 -36.47 -6.47 12.74
CA ALA A 92 -35.82 -6.47 14.05
C ALA A 92 -36.89 -6.57 15.16
N PRO A 93 -37.06 -7.74 15.79
CA PRO A 93 -37.96 -7.89 16.93
C PRO A 93 -37.49 -7.09 18.15
N PRO A 94 -38.37 -6.86 19.15
CA PRO A 94 -37.98 -6.28 20.42
C PRO A 94 -36.83 -7.07 21.08
N GLY A 95 -35.80 -6.37 21.55
CA GLY A 95 -34.59 -6.94 22.13
C GLY A 95 -33.40 -6.97 21.17
N THR A 96 -33.62 -6.84 19.86
CA THR A 96 -32.55 -6.79 18.84
C THR A 96 -31.72 -5.52 18.97
N VAL A 97 -30.40 -5.65 18.79
CA VAL A 97 -29.47 -4.52 18.71
C VAL A 97 -29.04 -4.37 17.26
N LEU A 98 -29.39 -3.25 16.63
CA LEU A 98 -28.96 -2.95 15.27
C LEU A 98 -27.51 -2.42 15.26
N PRO A 99 -26.82 -2.50 14.11
CA PRO A 99 -25.55 -1.82 13.89
C PRO A 99 -25.59 -0.36 14.35
N GLY A 100 -24.51 0.10 14.99
CA GLY A 100 -24.47 1.41 15.65
C GLY A 100 -25.03 1.44 17.08
N GLY A 101 -25.49 0.30 17.60
CA GLY A 101 -25.86 0.12 19.01
C GLY A 101 -27.31 0.48 19.36
N ARG A 102 -28.16 0.67 18.35
CA ARG A 102 -29.59 0.99 18.54
C ARG A 102 -30.34 -0.23 19.04
N ARG A 103 -30.86 -0.19 20.27
CA ARG A 103 -31.74 -1.22 20.83
C ARG A 103 -33.17 -1.04 20.34
N ILE A 104 -33.75 -2.10 19.80
CA ILE A 104 -35.14 -2.16 19.35
C ILE A 104 -36.02 -2.67 20.48
N GLY A 105 -37.18 -2.06 20.69
CA GLY A 105 -38.12 -2.40 21.74
C GLY A 105 -39.55 -2.05 21.33
N ALA A 106 -40.51 -2.37 22.20
CA ALA A 106 -41.90 -1.94 22.02
C ALA A 106 -42.06 -0.49 22.48
N ALA A 107 -42.46 0.41 21.58
CA ALA A 107 -42.63 1.83 21.90
C ALA A 107 -43.88 2.41 21.24
N PRO A 108 -44.61 3.33 21.92
CA PRO A 108 -45.73 4.03 21.32
C PRO A 108 -45.25 5.01 20.25
N VAL A 109 -45.71 4.82 19.02
CA VAL A 109 -45.54 5.75 17.91
C VAL A 109 -46.92 6.33 17.62
N ARG A 110 -47.09 7.63 17.89
CA ARG A 110 -48.36 8.37 17.69
C ARG A 110 -49.60 7.68 18.29
N GLY A 111 -49.44 7.02 19.44
CA GLY A 111 -50.51 6.35 20.17
C GLY A 111 -50.74 4.86 19.82
N THR A 112 -50.06 4.33 18.80
CA THR A 112 -50.03 2.87 18.52
C THR A 112 -48.70 2.28 18.95
N VAL A 113 -48.71 1.16 19.67
CA VAL A 113 -47.47 0.47 20.07
C VAL A 113 -46.86 -0.21 18.85
N SER A 114 -45.62 0.12 18.52
CA SER A 114 -44.81 -0.57 17.52
C SER A 114 -43.92 -1.60 18.20
N GLU A 115 -44.15 -2.87 17.91
CA GLU A 115 -43.47 -4.03 18.50
C GLU A 115 -42.31 -4.47 17.60
N GLY A 116 -41.25 -3.66 17.58
CA GLY A 116 -40.08 -3.88 16.72
C GLY A 116 -40.03 -2.92 15.54
N MET A 117 -39.21 -3.25 14.54
CA MET A 117 -38.93 -2.38 13.40
C MET A 117 -38.69 -3.17 12.12
N LEU A 118 -39.38 -2.80 11.03
CA LEU A 118 -39.00 -3.20 9.67
C LEU A 118 -37.81 -2.35 9.24
N CYS A 119 -36.72 -2.98 8.80
CA CYS A 119 -35.43 -2.32 8.63
C CYS A 119 -35.15 -1.95 7.18
N SER A 120 -34.57 -0.77 6.97
CA SER A 120 -33.99 -0.33 5.69
C SER A 120 -32.57 -0.88 5.49
N GLU A 121 -31.97 -0.67 4.31
CA GLU A 121 -30.54 -1.01 4.10
C GLU A 121 -29.64 -0.20 5.05
N ALA A 122 -29.98 1.08 5.28
CA ALA A 122 -29.24 1.98 6.16
C ALA A 122 -29.30 1.53 7.62
N ASP A 123 -30.46 1.10 8.11
CA ASP A 123 -30.61 0.58 9.47
C ASP A 123 -29.74 -0.66 9.73
N LEU A 124 -29.55 -1.48 8.70
CA LEU A 124 -28.77 -2.71 8.75
C LEU A 124 -27.28 -2.50 8.42
N SER A 125 -26.86 -1.27 8.11
CA SER A 125 -25.50 -0.98 7.59
C SER A 125 -25.13 -1.82 6.36
N LEU A 126 -26.12 -2.15 5.52
CA LEU A 126 -25.95 -2.89 4.27
C LEU A 126 -25.95 -1.96 3.04
N GLY A 127 -26.37 -0.70 3.19
CA GLY A 127 -26.42 0.32 2.15
C GLY A 127 -26.87 1.68 2.68
N ASP A 128 -26.98 2.67 1.81
CA ASP A 128 -27.36 4.05 2.19
C ASP A 128 -28.87 4.32 2.10
N ASP A 129 -29.65 3.38 1.54
CA ASP A 129 -31.09 3.57 1.36
C ASP A 129 -31.82 3.48 2.71
N ALA A 130 -32.29 4.64 3.17
CA ALA A 130 -33.14 4.81 4.33
C ALA A 130 -34.60 5.11 3.96
N ALA A 131 -34.91 5.24 2.67
CA ALA A 131 -36.24 5.64 2.20
C ALA A 131 -37.23 4.47 2.21
N GLY A 132 -36.75 3.24 1.98
CA GLY A 132 -37.57 2.02 1.94
C GLY A 132 -37.11 0.93 2.91
N ILE A 133 -38.00 -0.01 3.22
CA ILE A 133 -37.62 -1.26 3.91
C ILE A 133 -36.88 -2.19 2.96
N LEU A 134 -35.96 -3.00 3.48
CA LEU A 134 -35.27 -4.04 2.71
C LEU A 134 -36.25 -5.16 2.38
N LEU A 135 -36.74 -5.15 1.14
CA LEU A 135 -37.56 -6.23 0.59
C LEU A 135 -36.66 -7.42 0.23
N LEU A 136 -37.13 -8.62 0.58
CA LEU A 136 -36.44 -9.87 0.36
C LEU A 136 -37.15 -10.69 -0.71
N ASP A 137 -36.46 -11.72 -1.21
CA ASP A 137 -37.04 -12.68 -2.15
C ASP A 137 -38.34 -13.27 -1.56
N PRO A 138 -39.46 -13.30 -2.32
CA PRO A 138 -40.68 -13.98 -1.89
C PRO A 138 -40.50 -15.45 -1.49
N ALA A 139 -39.41 -16.11 -1.89
CA ALA A 139 -39.03 -17.46 -1.49
C ALA A 139 -38.25 -17.53 -0.17
N ALA A 140 -37.75 -16.41 0.37
CA ALA A 140 -36.93 -16.34 1.59
C ALA A 140 -37.66 -16.88 2.84
N PRO A 141 -37.21 -17.95 3.52
CA PRO A 141 -37.99 -18.60 4.58
C PRO A 141 -38.34 -17.63 5.73
N VAL A 142 -39.63 -17.49 6.04
CA VAL A 142 -40.09 -16.63 7.14
C VAL A 142 -39.57 -17.17 8.49
N GLY A 143 -39.04 -16.28 9.33
CA GLY A 143 -38.43 -16.59 10.61
C GLY A 143 -36.95 -16.97 10.54
N SER A 144 -36.37 -17.11 9.35
CA SER A 144 -34.93 -17.38 9.19
C SER A 144 -34.06 -16.17 9.50
N ASP A 145 -32.81 -16.45 9.87
CA ASP A 145 -31.78 -15.43 10.09
C ASP A 145 -31.48 -14.65 8.80
N LEU A 146 -31.40 -13.32 8.91
CA LEU A 146 -31.20 -12.45 7.76
C LEU A 146 -29.83 -12.65 7.10
N VAL A 147 -28.77 -12.89 7.89
CA VAL A 147 -27.39 -13.04 7.39
C VAL A 147 -27.31 -14.27 6.48
N GLY A 148 -27.85 -15.40 6.93
CA GLY A 148 -27.94 -16.61 6.12
C GLY A 148 -28.81 -16.42 4.87
N CYS A 149 -29.95 -15.72 4.99
CA CYS A 149 -30.84 -15.47 3.85
C CYS A 149 -30.19 -14.60 2.76
N LEU A 150 -29.37 -13.63 3.15
CA LEU A 150 -28.66 -12.75 2.21
C LEU A 150 -27.35 -13.38 1.71
N GLY A 151 -26.98 -14.58 2.18
CA GLY A 151 -25.73 -15.24 1.86
C GLY A 151 -24.50 -14.50 2.39
N LEU A 152 -24.67 -13.69 3.45
CA LEU A 152 -23.62 -12.88 4.07
C LEU A 152 -22.88 -13.64 5.20
N ASP A 153 -23.20 -14.92 5.40
CA ASP A 153 -22.45 -15.88 6.21
C ASP A 153 -21.15 -16.31 5.49
N ASP A 154 -20.34 -15.31 5.14
CA ASP A 154 -19.05 -15.44 4.47
C ASP A 154 -17.95 -14.77 5.30
N ALA A 155 -16.70 -15.14 5.02
CA ALA A 155 -15.52 -14.50 5.57
C ALA A 155 -14.83 -13.66 4.47
N VAL A 156 -14.32 -12.50 4.84
CA VAL A 156 -13.57 -11.61 3.96
C VAL A 156 -12.11 -11.59 4.40
N LEU A 157 -11.22 -11.97 3.50
CA LEU A 157 -9.79 -11.87 3.67
C LEU A 157 -9.34 -10.47 3.24
N GLU A 158 -8.70 -9.74 4.14
CA GLU A 158 -8.08 -8.45 3.83
C GLU A 158 -6.59 -8.65 3.56
N ILE A 159 -6.21 -8.57 2.29
CA ILE A 159 -4.87 -8.87 1.80
C ILE A 159 -4.08 -7.57 1.56
N GLU A 160 -2.89 -7.49 2.14
CA GLU A 160 -1.91 -6.43 1.86
C GLU A 160 -1.04 -6.82 0.67
N VAL A 161 -1.48 -6.38 -0.52
CA VAL A 161 -0.80 -6.74 -1.76
C VAL A 161 0.44 -5.87 -1.97
N THR A 162 1.60 -6.52 -2.00
CA THR A 162 2.90 -5.89 -2.28
C THR A 162 2.98 -5.40 -3.73
N PRO A 163 3.78 -4.35 -4.02
CA PRO A 163 3.84 -3.76 -5.37
C PRO A 163 4.31 -4.70 -6.48
N ASN A 164 5.04 -5.77 -6.16
CA ASN A 164 5.50 -6.78 -7.13
C ASN A 164 4.41 -7.80 -7.51
N ARG A 165 3.27 -7.85 -6.82
CA ARG A 165 2.20 -8.82 -7.06
C ARG A 165 0.90 -8.17 -7.58
N PRO A 166 0.92 -7.44 -8.72
CA PRO A 166 -0.29 -6.87 -9.30
C PRO A 166 -1.31 -7.95 -9.69
N ASP A 167 -0.86 -9.17 -9.97
CA ASP A 167 -1.72 -10.32 -10.23
C ASP A 167 -2.63 -10.63 -9.04
N CYS A 168 -2.15 -10.44 -7.81
CA CYS A 168 -2.95 -10.61 -6.60
C CYS A 168 -3.92 -9.45 -6.32
N LEU A 169 -4.08 -8.48 -7.22
CA LEU A 169 -5.14 -7.45 -7.15
C LEU A 169 -6.48 -7.91 -7.75
N SER A 170 -6.66 -9.23 -7.85
CA SER A 170 -7.85 -9.88 -8.34
C SER A 170 -8.18 -11.16 -7.57
N VAL A 171 -9.46 -11.51 -7.52
CA VAL A 171 -9.93 -12.75 -6.88
C VAL A 171 -9.30 -13.96 -7.58
N THR A 172 -9.21 -13.94 -8.91
CA THR A 172 -8.59 -15.03 -9.68
C THR A 172 -7.08 -15.14 -9.46
N GLY A 173 -6.37 -14.04 -9.23
CA GLY A 173 -4.95 -14.06 -8.90
C GLY A 173 -4.69 -14.70 -7.54
N VAL A 174 -5.46 -14.28 -6.53
CA VAL A 174 -5.41 -14.89 -5.19
C VAL A 174 -5.83 -16.35 -5.23
N ALA A 175 -6.85 -16.71 -6.02
CA ALA A 175 -7.29 -18.08 -6.23
C ALA A 175 -6.15 -18.98 -6.75
N ARG A 176 -5.34 -18.52 -7.71
CA ARG A 176 -4.19 -19.32 -8.19
C ARG A 176 -3.15 -19.57 -7.09
N GLU A 177 -2.91 -18.59 -6.24
CA GLU A 177 -2.00 -18.72 -5.10
C GLU A 177 -2.54 -19.72 -4.09
N VAL A 178 -3.81 -19.62 -3.74
CA VAL A 178 -4.47 -20.56 -2.84
C VAL A 178 -4.49 -21.97 -3.42
N ALA A 179 -4.74 -22.14 -4.71
CA ALA A 179 -4.68 -23.43 -5.39
C ALA A 179 -3.29 -24.07 -5.21
N ALA A 180 -2.21 -23.34 -5.50
CA ALA A 180 -0.85 -23.85 -5.33
C ALA A 180 -0.50 -24.17 -3.86
N LEU A 181 -0.94 -23.35 -2.91
CA LEU A 181 -0.64 -23.52 -1.48
C LEU A 181 -1.49 -24.61 -0.81
N THR A 182 -2.65 -24.92 -1.38
CA THR A 182 -3.55 -25.96 -0.87
C THR A 182 -3.49 -27.26 -1.66
N ARG A 183 -2.71 -27.29 -2.76
CA ARG A 183 -2.76 -28.34 -3.78
C ARG A 183 -4.17 -28.55 -4.33
N GLY A 184 -4.97 -27.47 -4.27
CA GLY A 184 -6.30 -27.41 -4.86
C GLY A 184 -6.19 -27.18 -6.37
N ARG A 185 -7.31 -27.40 -7.08
CA ARG A 185 -7.37 -27.14 -8.51
C ARG A 185 -7.96 -25.76 -8.78
N PHE A 186 -7.19 -24.91 -9.48
CA PHE A 186 -7.72 -23.65 -10.00
C PHE A 186 -8.68 -23.91 -11.17
N ARG A 187 -9.85 -23.26 -11.14
CA ARG A 187 -10.90 -23.32 -12.16
C ARG A 187 -11.18 -21.91 -12.66
N ALA A 188 -10.80 -21.59 -13.88
CA ALA A 188 -11.20 -20.33 -14.51
C ALA A 188 -12.70 -20.37 -14.85
N SER A 189 -13.41 -19.26 -14.65
CA SER A 189 -14.78 -19.12 -15.15
C SER A 189 -14.78 -19.14 -16.68
N PRO A 190 -15.67 -19.91 -17.32
CA PRO A 190 -15.76 -19.93 -18.77
C PRO A 190 -16.29 -18.57 -19.27
N ILE A 191 -15.55 -17.95 -20.17
CA ILE A 191 -15.97 -16.73 -20.87
C ILE A 191 -16.64 -17.18 -22.18
N ARG A 192 -17.94 -16.90 -22.29
CA ARG A 192 -18.76 -17.29 -23.45
C ARG A 192 -19.59 -16.09 -23.88
N VAL A 193 -19.08 -15.37 -24.87
CA VAL A 193 -19.77 -14.22 -25.44
C VAL A 193 -20.63 -14.68 -26.62
N THR A 194 -21.93 -14.38 -26.55
CA THR A 194 -22.83 -14.53 -27.70
C THR A 194 -22.78 -13.24 -28.50
N GLU A 195 -22.22 -13.31 -29.71
CA GLU A 195 -22.06 -12.15 -30.58
C GLU A 195 -23.15 -12.09 -31.67
N GLU A 196 -23.73 -10.92 -31.86
CA GLU A 196 -24.84 -10.67 -32.79
C GLU A 196 -24.68 -9.32 -33.52
N GLY A 197 -25.46 -9.10 -34.58
CA GLY A 197 -25.56 -7.78 -35.23
C GLY A 197 -24.32 -7.31 -36.00
N ALA A 198 -24.09 -5.99 -36.06
CA ALA A 198 -22.98 -5.40 -36.81
C ALA A 198 -21.60 -5.71 -36.17
N ARG A 199 -20.52 -5.50 -36.91
CA ARG A 199 -19.17 -5.64 -36.33
C ARG A 199 -18.86 -4.46 -35.42
N ALA A 200 -18.14 -4.70 -34.33
CA ALA A 200 -17.72 -3.62 -33.43
C ALA A 200 -16.98 -2.48 -34.17
N ALA A 201 -16.14 -2.84 -35.15
CA ALA A 201 -15.40 -1.89 -35.98
C ALA A 201 -16.26 -1.06 -36.96
N GLU A 202 -17.51 -1.47 -37.22
CA GLU A 202 -18.48 -0.69 -38.00
C GLU A 202 -19.25 0.30 -37.12
N LEU A 203 -19.32 0.04 -35.80
CA LEU A 203 -20.08 0.81 -34.83
C LEU A 203 -19.25 1.86 -34.08
N ALA A 204 -17.96 1.62 -33.95
CA ALA A 204 -17.03 2.49 -33.25
C ALA A 204 -15.62 2.38 -33.85
N SER A 205 -14.75 3.34 -33.53
CA SER A 205 -13.34 3.31 -33.92
C SER A 205 -12.43 3.72 -32.77
N VAL A 206 -11.20 3.17 -32.75
CA VAL A 206 -10.19 3.49 -31.75
C VAL A 206 -8.90 3.87 -32.48
N VAL A 207 -8.29 4.99 -32.07
CA VAL A 207 -6.97 5.42 -32.53
C VAL A 207 -6.10 5.71 -31.31
N ILE A 208 -4.89 5.14 -31.31
CA ILE A 208 -3.88 5.43 -30.30
C ILE A 208 -2.86 6.39 -30.93
N GLU A 209 -2.83 7.64 -30.46
CA GLU A 209 -1.81 8.61 -30.89
C GLU A 209 -0.53 8.51 -30.05
N ASP A 210 -0.66 8.14 -28.77
CA ASP A 210 0.47 7.94 -27.85
C ASP A 210 0.62 6.46 -27.46
N GLU A 211 1.32 5.70 -28.31
CA GLU A 211 1.62 4.28 -28.10
C GLU A 211 2.54 4.01 -26.89
N GLU A 212 3.31 5.01 -26.46
CA GLU A 212 4.21 4.87 -25.31
C GLU A 212 3.42 4.83 -24.00
N LEU A 213 2.45 5.73 -23.87
CA LEU A 213 1.60 5.83 -22.70
C LEU A 213 0.45 4.82 -22.71
N CYS A 214 0.00 4.41 -23.89
CA CYS A 214 -1.05 3.41 -24.08
C CYS A 214 -0.63 2.35 -25.12
N PRO A 215 0.14 1.32 -24.74
CA PRO A 215 0.58 0.29 -25.68
C PRO A 215 -0.54 -0.60 -26.23
N ARG A 216 -1.67 -0.72 -25.52
CA ARG A 216 -2.82 -1.51 -25.99
C ARG A 216 -4.13 -0.89 -25.52
N TYR A 217 -5.09 -0.78 -26.43
CA TYR A 217 -6.45 -0.35 -26.15
C TYR A 217 -7.44 -1.22 -26.93
N ALA A 218 -8.38 -1.82 -26.24
CA ALA A 218 -9.44 -2.63 -26.83
C ALA A 218 -10.82 -2.10 -26.45
N ALA A 219 -11.76 -2.26 -27.38
CA ALA A 219 -13.15 -1.86 -27.19
C ALA A 219 -14.15 -2.86 -27.79
N ARG A 220 -15.30 -2.98 -27.12
CA ARG A 220 -16.47 -3.73 -27.59
C ARG A 220 -17.71 -2.84 -27.52
N VAL A 221 -18.66 -3.08 -28.40
CA VAL A 221 -19.93 -2.37 -28.42
C VAL A 221 -21.04 -3.32 -28.00
N VAL A 222 -21.90 -2.88 -27.08
CA VAL A 222 -23.11 -3.59 -26.68
C VAL A 222 -24.30 -2.68 -26.94
N THR A 223 -25.23 -3.09 -27.81
CA THR A 223 -26.43 -2.32 -28.15
C THR A 223 -27.64 -2.81 -27.35
N ASP A 224 -28.71 -2.02 -27.36
CA ASP A 224 -30.02 -2.38 -26.77
C ASP A 224 -29.96 -2.68 -25.27
N VAL A 225 -29.02 -2.04 -24.58
CA VAL A 225 -28.82 -2.19 -23.15
C VAL A 225 -29.99 -1.56 -22.39
N THR A 226 -30.45 -2.26 -21.36
CA THR A 226 -31.42 -1.75 -20.38
C THR A 226 -30.72 -1.49 -19.06
N VAL A 227 -30.38 -0.23 -18.82
CA VAL A 227 -29.70 0.20 -17.59
C VAL A 227 -30.68 0.21 -16.42
N GLY A 228 -30.35 -0.54 -15.38
CA GLY A 228 -31.16 -0.68 -14.17
C GLY A 228 -30.32 -1.05 -12.95
N PRO A 229 -30.95 -1.26 -11.78
CA PRO A 229 -30.27 -1.78 -10.61
C PRO A 229 -29.60 -3.13 -10.89
N SER A 230 -28.44 -3.36 -10.31
CA SER A 230 -27.76 -4.66 -10.38
C SER A 230 -28.54 -5.76 -9.66
N PRO A 231 -28.47 -7.02 -10.12
CA PRO A 231 -29.02 -8.14 -9.38
C PRO A 231 -28.37 -8.26 -8.00
N THR A 232 -29.12 -8.79 -7.03
CA THR A 232 -28.72 -8.83 -5.62
C THR A 232 -27.34 -9.43 -5.40
N TRP A 233 -27.01 -10.54 -6.07
CA TRP A 233 -25.71 -11.20 -5.91
C TRP A 233 -24.52 -10.30 -6.31
N LEU A 234 -24.67 -9.52 -7.39
CA LEU A 234 -23.63 -8.64 -7.92
C LEU A 234 -23.44 -7.44 -6.99
N ALA A 235 -24.56 -6.82 -6.60
CA ALA A 235 -24.56 -5.70 -5.68
C ALA A 235 -23.94 -6.09 -4.32
N GLN A 236 -24.26 -7.28 -3.80
CA GLN A 236 -23.70 -7.76 -2.53
C GLN A 236 -22.20 -8.02 -2.62
N ARG A 237 -21.70 -8.67 -3.68
CA ARG A 237 -20.26 -8.87 -3.86
C ARG A 237 -19.49 -7.56 -3.87
N LEU A 238 -20.00 -6.55 -4.57
CA LEU A 238 -19.40 -5.22 -4.61
C LEU A 238 -19.39 -4.55 -3.23
N ARG A 239 -20.50 -4.59 -2.49
CA ARG A 239 -20.58 -4.05 -1.13
C ARG A 239 -19.55 -4.68 -0.19
N VAL A 240 -19.43 -6.00 -0.22
CA VAL A 240 -18.49 -6.75 0.65
C VAL A 240 -17.03 -6.34 0.39
N VAL A 241 -16.67 -6.06 -0.88
CA VAL A 241 -15.33 -5.55 -1.22
C VAL A 241 -15.17 -4.04 -1.00
N GLY A 242 -16.19 -3.36 -0.47
CA GLY A 242 -16.18 -1.93 -0.16
C GLY A 242 -16.52 -1.02 -1.34
N GLN A 243 -17.14 -1.54 -2.39
CA GLN A 243 -17.64 -0.77 -3.52
C GLN A 243 -19.14 -0.49 -3.38
N ARG A 244 -19.54 0.71 -3.79
CA ARG A 244 -20.95 1.08 -3.86
C ARG A 244 -21.54 0.63 -5.22
N PRO A 245 -22.60 -0.19 -5.23
CA PRO A 245 -23.34 -0.51 -6.45
C PRO A 245 -24.01 0.74 -7.05
N ILE A 246 -24.02 0.85 -8.37
CA ILE A 246 -24.56 1.99 -9.12
C ILE A 246 -25.65 1.51 -10.08
N ASN A 247 -25.29 0.67 -11.05
CA ASN A 247 -26.21 0.08 -12.02
C ASN A 247 -25.56 -1.17 -12.64
N ASN A 248 -26.38 -2.01 -13.26
CA ASN A 248 -25.96 -3.28 -13.86
C ASN A 248 -24.80 -3.18 -14.86
N VAL A 249 -24.60 -2.05 -15.55
CA VAL A 249 -23.48 -1.87 -16.49
C VAL A 249 -22.20 -1.48 -15.77
N VAL A 250 -22.25 -0.43 -14.94
CA VAL A 250 -21.08 0.08 -14.21
C VAL A 250 -20.60 -0.96 -13.19
N ASP A 251 -21.53 -1.63 -12.53
CA ASP A 251 -21.22 -2.66 -11.53
C ASP A 251 -20.54 -3.88 -12.17
N VAL A 252 -20.88 -4.23 -13.42
CA VAL A 252 -20.15 -5.27 -14.16
C VAL A 252 -18.69 -4.85 -14.40
N THR A 253 -18.43 -3.60 -14.80
CA THR A 253 -17.04 -3.14 -15.00
C THR A 253 -16.22 -3.22 -13.71
N ASN A 254 -16.81 -2.84 -12.57
CA ASN A 254 -16.18 -2.96 -11.26
C ASN A 254 -15.99 -4.42 -10.87
N TYR A 255 -17.01 -5.26 -11.07
CA TYR A 255 -16.96 -6.68 -10.74
C TYR A 255 -15.84 -7.40 -11.50
N VAL A 256 -15.72 -7.18 -12.81
CA VAL A 256 -14.68 -7.80 -13.63
C VAL A 256 -13.29 -7.27 -13.26
N MET A 257 -13.17 -5.98 -12.90
CA MET A 257 -11.92 -5.45 -12.34
C MET A 257 -11.50 -6.16 -11.05
N TRP A 258 -12.45 -6.50 -10.17
CA TRP A 258 -12.16 -7.29 -8.96
C TRP A 258 -11.92 -8.77 -9.26
N GLU A 259 -12.64 -9.35 -10.22
CA GLU A 259 -12.51 -10.76 -10.62
C GLU A 259 -11.14 -11.03 -11.27
N LEU A 260 -10.76 -10.22 -12.26
CA LEU A 260 -9.61 -10.44 -13.14
C LEU A 260 -8.45 -9.46 -12.94
N GLY A 261 -8.65 -8.37 -12.20
CA GLY A 261 -7.59 -7.39 -11.90
C GLY A 261 -7.38 -6.35 -13.00
N GLN A 262 -8.23 -6.35 -14.03
CA GLN A 262 -8.17 -5.46 -15.16
C GLN A 262 -9.25 -4.38 -15.02
N PRO A 263 -8.89 -3.10 -14.79
CA PRO A 263 -9.87 -2.02 -14.80
C PRO A 263 -10.50 -1.87 -16.18
N LEU A 264 -11.82 -1.66 -16.20
CA LEU A 264 -12.60 -1.36 -17.40
C LEU A 264 -13.40 -0.08 -17.21
N HIS A 265 -13.83 0.50 -18.32
CA HIS A 265 -14.78 1.59 -18.31
C HIS A 265 -15.89 1.35 -19.33
N ALA A 266 -17.07 1.90 -19.06
CA ALA A 266 -18.21 1.86 -19.95
C ALA A 266 -18.60 3.30 -20.31
N PHE A 267 -18.48 3.64 -21.58
CA PHE A 267 -18.95 4.92 -22.10
C PHE A 267 -20.37 4.77 -22.67
N ASP A 268 -21.19 5.79 -22.47
CA ASP A 268 -22.40 5.96 -23.29
C ASP A 268 -21.96 6.29 -24.73
N ALA A 269 -22.13 5.33 -25.64
CA ALA A 269 -21.65 5.46 -27.01
C ALA A 269 -22.32 6.61 -27.76
N ASP A 270 -23.55 6.98 -27.40
CA ASP A 270 -24.27 8.08 -28.03
C ASP A 270 -23.76 9.46 -27.57
N ARG A 271 -22.98 9.51 -26.48
CA ARG A 271 -22.31 10.72 -25.98
C ARG A 271 -20.86 10.86 -26.44
N VAL A 272 -20.29 9.83 -27.05
CA VAL A 272 -18.95 9.84 -27.65
C VAL A 272 -19.07 10.37 -29.07
N THR A 273 -18.52 11.56 -29.34
CA THR A 273 -18.57 12.18 -30.67
C THR A 273 -17.98 11.24 -31.73
N ASP A 274 -18.72 11.03 -32.81
CA ASP A 274 -18.42 10.09 -33.91
C ASP A 274 -18.21 8.63 -33.48
N ARG A 275 -18.57 8.27 -32.23
CA ARG A 275 -18.24 6.97 -31.62
C ARG A 275 -16.76 6.59 -31.80
N ARG A 276 -15.91 7.62 -31.83
CA ARG A 276 -14.48 7.51 -32.08
C ARG A 276 -13.71 7.82 -30.82
N ILE A 277 -12.88 6.88 -30.39
CA ILE A 277 -11.95 7.07 -29.29
C ILE A 277 -10.58 7.43 -29.84
N VAL A 278 -9.99 8.48 -29.27
CA VAL A 278 -8.64 8.95 -29.54
C VAL A 278 -7.86 8.96 -28.22
N VAL A 279 -6.88 8.07 -28.11
CA VAL A 279 -6.00 7.98 -26.93
C VAL A 279 -4.79 8.86 -27.15
N ARG A 280 -4.75 10.00 -26.46
CA ARG A 280 -3.75 11.06 -26.68
C ARG A 280 -3.40 11.78 -25.38
N ARG A 281 -2.38 12.62 -25.43
CA ARG A 281 -2.11 13.56 -24.34
C ARG A 281 -3.18 14.66 -24.31
N ALA A 282 -3.46 15.15 -23.11
CA ALA A 282 -4.29 16.32 -22.92
C ALA A 282 -3.64 17.52 -23.63
N ARG A 283 -4.48 18.40 -24.17
CA ARG A 283 -4.02 19.72 -24.62
C ARG A 283 -3.72 20.58 -23.39
N PRO A 284 -2.83 21.59 -23.51
CA PRO A 284 -2.59 22.52 -22.42
C PRO A 284 -3.90 23.14 -21.93
N ASP A 285 -4.11 23.10 -20.62
CA ASP A 285 -5.27 23.63 -19.93
C ASP A 285 -6.63 23.04 -20.39
N GLU A 286 -6.63 21.81 -20.92
CA GLU A 286 -7.86 21.13 -21.36
C GLU A 286 -8.78 20.87 -20.16
N PRO A 287 -10.02 21.39 -20.15
CA PRO A 287 -10.93 21.19 -19.03
C PRO A 287 -11.64 19.84 -19.11
N LEU A 288 -11.83 19.20 -17.96
CA LEU A 288 -12.64 17.99 -17.83
C LEU A 288 -13.36 17.96 -16.48
N VAL A 289 -14.66 17.71 -16.50
CA VAL A 289 -15.43 17.40 -15.29
C VAL A 289 -15.42 15.88 -15.11
N THR A 290 -14.85 15.41 -14.01
CA THR A 290 -14.74 13.98 -13.71
C THR A 290 -15.99 13.46 -12.99
N LEU A 291 -16.15 12.12 -12.91
CA LEU A 291 -17.32 11.47 -12.31
C LEU A 291 -17.57 11.81 -10.84
N ASP A 292 -16.58 12.36 -10.14
CA ASP A 292 -16.72 12.92 -8.78
C ASP A 292 -17.32 14.34 -8.76
N GLY A 293 -17.74 14.86 -9.92
CA GLY A 293 -18.32 16.19 -10.10
C GLY A 293 -17.29 17.33 -10.06
N GLN A 294 -16.00 17.03 -9.95
CA GLN A 294 -14.95 18.04 -9.86
C GLN A 294 -14.49 18.50 -11.25
N ALA A 295 -14.42 19.81 -11.45
CA ALA A 295 -13.82 20.41 -12.64
C ALA A 295 -12.29 20.42 -12.51
N ARG A 296 -11.59 19.87 -13.50
CA ARG A 296 -10.14 19.72 -13.52
C ARG A 296 -9.56 20.37 -14.78
N VAL A 297 -8.42 21.02 -14.62
CA VAL A 297 -7.61 21.56 -15.72
C VAL A 297 -6.43 20.63 -15.93
N LEU A 298 -6.33 20.04 -17.12
CA LEU A 298 -5.35 19.00 -17.42
C LEU A 298 -4.09 19.61 -18.06
N GLY A 299 -2.93 19.13 -17.62
CA GLY A 299 -1.64 19.48 -18.23
C GLY A 299 -1.27 18.54 -19.38
N ASP A 300 -0.38 19.00 -20.25
CA ASP A 300 0.10 18.31 -21.47
C ASP A 300 0.77 16.93 -21.25
N ARG A 301 1.05 16.57 -20.00
CA ARG A 301 1.61 15.27 -19.62
C ARG A 301 0.56 14.23 -19.24
N VAL A 302 -0.69 14.64 -19.10
CA VAL A 302 -1.79 13.75 -18.72
C VAL A 302 -2.25 12.99 -19.96
N LEU A 303 -2.34 11.66 -19.87
CA LEU A 303 -3.00 10.86 -20.89
C LEU A 303 -4.51 10.97 -20.71
N VAL A 304 -5.23 11.25 -21.79
CA VAL A 304 -6.69 11.30 -21.82
C VAL A 304 -7.23 10.29 -22.82
N ILE A 305 -8.42 9.79 -22.52
CA ILE A 305 -9.28 9.18 -23.52
C ILE A 305 -10.15 10.32 -24.03
N ALA A 306 -10.07 10.61 -25.31
CA ALA A 306 -10.83 11.67 -25.96
C ALA A 306 -11.78 11.09 -27.00
N ASP A 307 -12.85 11.81 -27.28
CA ASP A 307 -13.59 11.64 -28.53
C ASP A 307 -12.98 12.53 -29.63
N ALA A 308 -13.63 12.61 -30.80
CA ALA A 308 -13.17 13.45 -31.90
C ALA A 308 -13.05 14.95 -31.55
N ALA A 309 -13.75 15.43 -30.51
CA ALA A 309 -13.84 16.84 -30.14
C ALA A 309 -13.11 17.19 -28.83
N ARG A 310 -13.19 16.34 -27.80
CA ARG A 310 -12.86 16.66 -26.40
C ARG A 310 -12.43 15.44 -25.58
N ALA A 311 -11.76 15.68 -24.45
CA ALA A 311 -11.52 14.62 -23.45
C ALA A 311 -12.83 14.07 -22.86
N VAL A 312 -12.89 12.75 -22.67
CA VAL A 312 -14.01 12.01 -22.05
C VAL A 312 -13.58 11.21 -20.82
N ALA A 313 -12.28 10.98 -20.62
CA ALA A 313 -11.74 10.40 -19.39
C ALA A 313 -10.26 10.73 -19.19
N ILE A 314 -9.78 10.58 -17.95
CA ILE A 314 -8.36 10.59 -17.63
C ILE A 314 -7.86 9.15 -17.65
N GLY A 315 -6.95 8.84 -18.58
CA GLY A 315 -6.50 7.48 -18.87
C GLY A 315 -6.01 6.75 -17.63
N GLY A 316 -6.70 5.66 -17.27
CA GLY A 316 -6.36 4.80 -16.13
C GLY A 316 -6.58 5.41 -14.74
N VAL A 317 -7.26 6.56 -14.63
CA VAL A 317 -7.51 7.22 -13.34
C VAL A 317 -9.00 7.34 -13.05
N ILE A 318 -9.75 8.07 -13.86
CA ILE A 318 -11.17 8.36 -13.62
C ILE A 318 -11.88 8.74 -14.93
N GLY A 319 -13.13 8.30 -15.08
CA GLY A 319 -13.99 8.69 -16.20
C GLY A 319 -14.45 10.16 -16.11
N GLY A 320 -14.87 10.71 -17.25
CA GLY A 320 -15.53 12.01 -17.34
C GLY A 320 -17.05 11.89 -17.18
N ALA A 321 -17.67 12.91 -16.60
CA ALA A 321 -19.13 12.97 -16.45
C ALA A 321 -19.87 13.15 -17.80
N ASN A 322 -19.16 13.65 -18.82
CA ASN A 322 -19.72 13.92 -20.14
C ASN A 322 -20.08 12.66 -20.97
N SER A 323 -19.54 11.50 -20.60
CA SER A 323 -19.76 10.21 -21.28
C SER A 323 -20.25 9.11 -20.34
N GLU A 324 -20.71 9.49 -19.13
CA GLU A 324 -21.20 8.57 -18.12
C GLU A 324 -22.44 7.79 -18.60
N VAL A 325 -22.51 6.50 -18.24
CA VAL A 325 -23.69 5.66 -18.45
C VAL A 325 -24.82 6.10 -17.52
N THR A 326 -25.98 6.36 -18.11
CA THR A 326 -27.19 6.79 -17.40
C THR A 326 -28.35 5.84 -17.66
N ARG A 327 -29.50 6.05 -17.01
CA ARG A 327 -30.74 5.28 -17.30
C ARG A 327 -31.20 5.38 -18.76
N ALA A 328 -30.81 6.44 -19.47
CA ALA A 328 -31.17 6.65 -20.86
C ALA A 328 -30.25 5.92 -21.85
N THR A 329 -29.08 5.45 -21.40
CA THR A 329 -28.08 4.83 -22.26
C THR A 329 -28.61 3.53 -22.85
N ARG A 330 -28.53 3.42 -24.19
CA ARG A 330 -28.94 2.23 -24.95
C ARG A 330 -27.78 1.50 -25.61
N THR A 331 -26.69 2.23 -25.89
CA THR A 331 -25.50 1.66 -26.49
C THR A 331 -24.30 1.94 -25.60
N VAL A 332 -23.60 0.88 -25.20
CA VAL A 332 -22.41 0.95 -24.36
C VAL A 332 -21.18 0.67 -25.20
N LEU A 333 -20.19 1.55 -25.13
CA LEU A 333 -18.84 1.32 -25.62
C LEU A 333 -17.95 0.94 -24.44
N LEU A 334 -17.60 -0.34 -24.36
CA LEU A 334 -16.72 -0.88 -23.33
C LEU A 334 -15.26 -0.63 -23.68
N GLU A 335 -14.49 -0.19 -22.70
CA GLU A 335 -13.05 0.03 -22.75
C GLU A 335 -12.33 -1.00 -21.86
N ALA A 336 -11.26 -1.59 -22.41
CA ALA A 336 -10.20 -2.21 -21.63
C ALA A 336 -8.85 -1.84 -22.25
N ALA A 337 -7.93 -1.31 -21.43
CA ALA A 337 -6.65 -0.78 -21.92
C ALA A 337 -5.49 -1.09 -20.97
N HIS A 338 -4.27 -0.95 -21.47
CA HIS A 338 -3.06 -0.94 -20.65
C HIS A 338 -2.44 0.45 -20.72
N PHE A 339 -2.27 1.08 -19.57
CA PHE A 339 -1.62 2.37 -19.44
C PHE A 339 -0.25 2.24 -18.78
N GLN A 340 0.69 3.10 -19.19
CA GLN A 340 2.04 3.12 -18.64
C GLN A 340 2.00 3.42 -17.12
N PRO A 341 2.45 2.51 -16.24
CA PRO A 341 2.23 2.63 -14.79
C PRO A 341 2.80 3.90 -14.16
N GLY A 342 3.98 4.33 -14.63
CA GLY A 342 4.63 5.54 -14.14
C GLY A 342 3.85 6.82 -14.47
N SER A 343 3.16 6.84 -15.60
CA SER A 343 2.33 7.95 -16.07
C SER A 343 1.07 8.05 -15.23
N VAL A 344 0.35 6.94 -15.07
CA VAL A 344 -0.85 6.87 -14.22
C VAL A 344 -0.54 7.33 -12.79
N ARG A 345 0.55 6.83 -12.20
CA ARG A 345 0.99 7.24 -10.86
C ARG A 345 1.26 8.74 -10.74
N ARG A 346 1.93 9.34 -11.74
CA ARG A 346 2.22 10.78 -11.75
C ARG A 346 0.93 11.60 -11.88
N THR A 347 0.04 11.19 -12.77
CA THR A 347 -1.25 11.84 -13.00
C THR A 347 -2.14 11.76 -11.75
N ALA A 348 -2.32 10.57 -11.18
CA ALA A 348 -3.12 10.37 -9.97
C ALA A 348 -2.61 11.23 -8.80
N ARG A 349 -1.29 11.24 -8.55
CA ARG A 349 -0.67 12.08 -7.52
C ARG A 349 -0.80 13.59 -7.80
N ALA A 350 -0.63 14.01 -9.05
CA ALA A 350 -0.75 15.42 -9.42
C ALA A 350 -2.19 15.95 -9.22
N LEU A 351 -3.18 15.08 -9.43
CA LEU A 351 -4.61 15.40 -9.30
C LEU A 351 -5.19 15.10 -7.91
N GLY A 352 -4.39 14.59 -6.99
CA GLY A 352 -4.83 14.18 -5.64
C GLY A 352 -5.86 13.04 -5.66
N LEU A 353 -5.82 12.19 -6.68
CA LEU A 353 -6.76 11.08 -6.89
C LEU A 353 -6.15 9.74 -6.48
N SER A 354 -6.96 8.89 -5.86
CA SER A 354 -6.64 7.51 -5.52
C SER A 354 -7.86 6.63 -5.79
N THR A 355 -7.95 6.08 -7.00
CA THR A 355 -9.05 5.20 -7.43
C THR A 355 -8.59 3.75 -7.53
N GLU A 356 -9.51 2.80 -7.44
CA GLU A 356 -9.24 1.37 -7.62
C GLU A 356 -8.58 1.05 -8.97
N ALA A 357 -8.98 1.78 -10.02
CA ALA A 357 -8.39 1.67 -11.35
C ALA A 357 -6.93 2.14 -11.34
N SER A 358 -6.68 3.37 -10.82
CA SER A 358 -5.33 3.93 -10.76
C SER A 358 -4.37 3.07 -9.92
N TYR A 359 -4.86 2.48 -8.83
CA TYR A 359 -4.10 1.60 -7.94
C TYR A 359 -3.59 0.34 -8.64
N ARG A 360 -4.41 -0.25 -9.53
CA ARG A 360 -4.07 -1.40 -10.36
C ARG A 360 -3.15 -1.03 -11.51
N PHE A 361 -3.45 0.06 -12.23
CA PHE A 361 -2.61 0.51 -13.34
C PHE A 361 -1.23 0.99 -12.89
N GLU A 362 -1.08 1.63 -11.73
CA GLU A 362 0.24 2.07 -11.22
C GLU A 362 1.15 0.90 -10.81
N ARG A 363 0.57 -0.27 -10.49
CA ARG A 363 1.29 -1.54 -10.24
C ARG A 363 1.41 -2.39 -11.50
N GLY A 364 0.58 -2.09 -12.50
CA GLY A 364 0.74 -2.54 -13.86
C GLY A 364 -0.05 -3.80 -14.19
N ALA A 365 -1.37 -3.64 -14.32
CA ALA A 365 -2.32 -4.64 -14.78
C ALA A 365 -1.85 -5.38 -16.06
N ASP A 366 -2.31 -6.63 -16.22
CA ASP A 366 -1.85 -7.53 -17.28
C ASP A 366 -2.35 -7.09 -18.66
N ILE A 367 -1.41 -6.74 -19.55
CA ILE A 367 -1.69 -6.33 -20.93
C ILE A 367 -2.31 -7.44 -21.78
N GLU A 368 -2.07 -8.70 -21.45
CA GLU A 368 -2.64 -9.84 -22.20
C GLU A 368 -3.99 -10.30 -21.64
N ALA A 369 -4.41 -9.82 -20.47
CA ALA A 369 -5.72 -10.11 -19.90
C ALA A 369 -6.85 -9.23 -20.47
N ILE A 370 -6.50 -8.22 -21.28
CA ILE A 370 -7.44 -7.24 -21.84
C ILE A 370 -8.58 -7.89 -22.64
N PRO A 371 -8.33 -8.81 -23.59
CA PRO A 371 -9.41 -9.48 -24.33
C PRO A 371 -10.35 -10.25 -23.41
N ASP A 372 -9.81 -11.06 -22.49
CA ASP A 372 -10.61 -11.87 -21.57
C ASP A 372 -11.47 -11.00 -20.65
N ALA A 373 -10.91 -9.91 -20.11
CA ALA A 373 -11.66 -8.98 -19.28
C ALA A 373 -12.78 -8.26 -20.05
N LEU A 374 -12.49 -7.84 -21.28
CA LEU A 374 -13.47 -7.17 -22.13
C LEU A 374 -14.61 -8.11 -22.53
N ASP A 375 -14.27 -9.36 -22.88
CA ASP A 375 -15.21 -10.40 -23.24
C ASP A 375 -16.07 -10.80 -22.03
N ARG A 376 -15.46 -10.95 -20.85
CA ARG A 376 -16.18 -11.23 -19.59
C ARG A 376 -17.16 -10.12 -19.22
N ALA A 377 -16.78 -8.85 -19.37
CA ALA A 377 -17.67 -7.73 -19.13
C ALA A 377 -18.81 -7.66 -20.16
N ALA A 378 -18.51 -7.89 -21.44
CA ALA A 378 -19.52 -7.91 -22.49
C ALA A 378 -20.55 -9.04 -22.29
N GLN A 379 -20.09 -10.24 -21.91
CA GLN A 379 -20.95 -11.36 -21.55
C GLN A 379 -21.91 -10.97 -20.41
N LEU A 380 -21.38 -10.46 -19.30
CA LEU A 380 -22.20 -10.12 -18.13
C LEU A 380 -23.17 -8.97 -18.42
N ILE A 381 -22.81 -8.00 -19.25
CA ILE A 381 -23.74 -6.94 -19.66
C ILE A 381 -24.84 -7.50 -20.58
N GLY A 382 -24.50 -8.43 -21.48
CA GLY A 382 -25.50 -9.14 -22.28
C GLY A 382 -26.51 -9.88 -21.40
N ASP A 383 -26.01 -10.63 -20.42
CA ASP A 383 -26.82 -11.45 -19.51
C ASP A 383 -27.68 -10.59 -18.56
N LEU A 384 -27.12 -9.52 -17.99
CA LEU A 384 -27.74 -8.75 -16.89
C LEU A 384 -28.46 -7.47 -17.32
N ALA A 385 -28.16 -6.95 -18.51
CA ALA A 385 -28.77 -5.74 -19.04
C ALA A 385 -29.50 -5.97 -20.37
N SER A 386 -29.68 -7.24 -20.76
CA SER A 386 -30.34 -7.65 -22.01
C SER A 386 -29.71 -7.04 -23.27
N GLY A 387 -28.41 -6.73 -23.21
CA GLY A 387 -27.68 -6.12 -24.30
C GLY A 387 -27.31 -7.13 -25.40
N ARG A 388 -27.26 -6.67 -26.65
CA ARG A 388 -26.73 -7.43 -27.79
C ARG A 388 -25.27 -7.07 -28.01
N VAL A 389 -24.37 -8.02 -27.81
CA VAL A 389 -22.93 -7.81 -27.99
C VAL A 389 -22.59 -7.84 -29.48
N ALA A 390 -21.98 -6.77 -29.98
CA ALA A 390 -21.56 -6.67 -31.38
C ALA A 390 -20.49 -7.72 -31.74
N ARG A 391 -20.40 -8.09 -33.03
CA ARG A 391 -19.43 -9.08 -33.52
C ARG A 391 -17.99 -8.57 -33.45
N GLY A 392 -17.12 -9.39 -32.87
CA GLY A 392 -15.72 -9.10 -32.65
C GLY A 392 -15.46 -7.95 -31.67
N ARG A 393 -14.19 -7.53 -31.61
CA ARG A 393 -13.69 -6.41 -30.81
C ARG A 393 -12.78 -5.54 -31.65
N ILE A 394 -12.68 -4.26 -31.29
CA ILE A 394 -11.62 -3.38 -31.78
C ILE A 394 -10.44 -3.57 -30.84
N ASP A 395 -9.28 -4.03 -31.32
CA ASP A 395 -8.09 -4.29 -30.48
C ASP A 395 -6.88 -3.66 -31.16
N VAL A 396 -6.45 -2.51 -30.65
CA VAL A 396 -5.29 -1.77 -31.16
C VAL A 396 -4.10 -2.09 -30.25
N TYR A 397 -3.19 -2.92 -30.76
CA TYR A 397 -1.99 -3.35 -30.05
C TYR A 397 -0.75 -3.23 -30.97
N PRO A 398 -0.23 -2.01 -31.19
CA PRO A 398 0.79 -1.76 -32.23
C PRO A 398 2.10 -2.52 -32.00
N ARG A 399 2.47 -2.74 -30.74
CA ARG A 399 3.71 -3.43 -30.35
C ARG A 399 3.40 -4.55 -29.36
N PRO A 400 3.00 -5.74 -29.85
CA PRO A 400 2.71 -6.88 -28.99
C PRO A 400 3.90 -7.27 -28.12
N ARG A 401 3.62 -7.61 -26.86
CA ARG A 401 4.62 -8.10 -25.91
C ARG A 401 5.24 -9.39 -26.43
N THR A 402 6.57 -9.46 -26.43
CA THR A 402 7.30 -10.71 -26.66
C THR A 402 7.17 -11.63 -25.44
N PRO A 403 6.71 -12.89 -25.61
CA PRO A 403 6.73 -13.88 -24.54
C PRO A 403 8.14 -14.06 -23.96
N LYS A 404 8.22 -14.31 -22.67
CA LYS A 404 9.47 -14.48 -21.94
C LYS A 404 9.58 -15.89 -21.41
N SER A 405 10.70 -16.55 -21.69
CA SER A 405 11.03 -17.87 -21.14
C SER A 405 12.33 -17.77 -20.35
N LEU A 406 12.40 -18.50 -19.24
CA LEU A 406 13.54 -18.54 -18.33
C LEU A 406 13.89 -19.99 -18.02
N ASP A 407 15.17 -20.31 -17.91
CA ASP A 407 15.61 -21.62 -17.45
C ASP A 407 15.70 -21.62 -15.91
N LEU A 408 15.14 -22.64 -15.27
CA LEU A 408 15.24 -22.91 -13.83
C LEU A 408 16.06 -24.18 -13.61
N ARG A 409 17.29 -24.02 -13.13
CA ARG A 409 18.18 -25.14 -12.82
C ARG A 409 18.02 -25.56 -11.37
N LEU A 410 17.88 -26.86 -11.10
CA LEU A 410 17.79 -27.36 -9.71
C LEU A 410 19.07 -27.07 -8.91
N ALA A 411 20.21 -27.03 -9.59
CA ALA A 411 21.47 -26.61 -9.00
C ALA A 411 21.44 -25.15 -8.52
N ARG A 412 20.69 -24.27 -9.20
CA ARG A 412 20.51 -22.88 -8.78
C ARG A 412 19.65 -22.79 -7.53
N VAL A 413 18.52 -23.52 -7.50
CA VAL A 413 17.67 -23.63 -6.30
C VAL A 413 18.51 -24.05 -5.10
N ARG A 414 19.24 -25.17 -5.21
CA ARG A 414 20.11 -25.66 -4.13
C ARG A 414 21.16 -24.64 -3.70
N ARG A 415 21.76 -23.92 -4.65
CA ARG A 415 22.81 -22.94 -4.37
C ARG A 415 22.29 -21.72 -3.61
N VAL A 416 21.11 -21.21 -3.97
CA VAL A 416 20.52 -20.01 -3.36
C VAL A 416 19.89 -20.35 -2.01
N VAL A 417 19.17 -21.47 -1.94
CA VAL A 417 18.32 -21.85 -0.81
C VAL A 417 19.08 -22.69 0.22
N GLY A 418 20.14 -23.40 -0.21
CA GLY A 418 20.82 -24.40 0.61
C GLY A 418 20.13 -25.77 0.62
N ALA A 419 18.93 -25.87 0.04
CA ALA A 419 18.18 -27.10 -0.15
C ALA A 419 17.44 -27.06 -1.50
N CYS A 420 16.97 -28.20 -1.98
CA CYS A 420 16.18 -28.28 -3.20
C CYS A 420 15.16 -29.41 -3.07
N PRO A 421 13.86 -29.14 -3.26
CA PRO A 421 12.86 -30.20 -3.30
C PRO A 421 13.10 -31.13 -4.51
N PRO A 422 12.52 -32.35 -4.50
CA PRO A 422 12.58 -33.25 -5.63
C PRO A 422 12.07 -32.58 -6.92
N LYS A 423 12.67 -32.93 -8.07
CA LYS A 423 12.32 -32.36 -9.38
C LYS A 423 10.82 -32.42 -9.69
N ALA A 424 10.16 -33.53 -9.36
CA ALA A 424 8.72 -33.70 -9.53
C ALA A 424 7.91 -32.63 -8.76
N THR A 425 8.26 -32.39 -7.49
CA THR A 425 7.65 -31.35 -6.65
C THR A 425 7.83 -29.96 -7.25
N VAL A 426 9.01 -29.65 -7.80
CA VAL A 426 9.24 -28.37 -8.48
C VAL A 426 8.32 -28.23 -9.69
N GLY A 427 8.18 -29.28 -10.49
CA GLY A 427 7.28 -29.29 -11.64
C GLY A 427 5.80 -29.12 -11.25
N GLU A 428 5.37 -29.75 -10.15
CA GLU A 428 4.03 -29.57 -9.57
C GLU A 428 3.79 -28.13 -9.13
N ILE A 429 4.72 -27.54 -8.36
CA ILE A 429 4.62 -26.15 -7.91
C ILE A 429 4.48 -25.20 -9.10
N LEU A 430 5.32 -25.33 -10.12
CA LEU A 430 5.25 -24.49 -11.31
C LEU A 430 3.91 -24.65 -12.04
N ARG A 431 3.42 -25.88 -12.17
CA ARG A 431 2.12 -26.17 -12.79
C ARG A 431 0.97 -25.53 -12.03
N ASP A 432 0.93 -25.70 -10.71
CA ASP A 432 -0.17 -25.22 -9.86
C ASP A 432 -0.19 -23.69 -9.77
N LEU A 433 0.99 -23.06 -9.79
CA LEU A 433 1.14 -21.62 -9.94
C LEU A 433 0.78 -21.10 -11.34
N GLY A 434 0.55 -22.00 -12.30
CA GLY A 434 0.21 -21.67 -13.68
C GLY A 434 1.38 -21.11 -14.47
N PHE A 435 2.59 -21.63 -14.26
CA PHE A 435 3.78 -21.42 -15.09
C PHE A 435 3.95 -22.63 -16.03
N PRO A 436 3.62 -22.50 -17.32
CA PRO A 436 3.91 -23.54 -18.29
C PRO A 436 5.41 -23.83 -18.28
N ALA A 437 5.78 -25.09 -18.14
CA ALA A 437 7.17 -25.49 -18.02
C ALA A 437 7.43 -26.78 -18.80
N GLN A 438 8.54 -26.81 -19.53
CA GLN A 438 9.06 -27.98 -20.20
C GLN A 438 10.21 -28.55 -19.37
N GLU A 439 10.17 -29.85 -19.09
CA GLU A 439 11.22 -30.51 -18.35
C GLU A 439 12.51 -30.57 -19.20
N THR A 440 13.66 -30.27 -18.58
CA THR A 440 14.99 -30.37 -19.20
C THR A 440 15.86 -31.33 -18.39
N ALA A 441 17.07 -31.65 -18.84
CA ALA A 441 17.96 -32.54 -18.07
C ALA A 441 18.26 -31.98 -16.66
N ASP A 442 18.51 -30.67 -16.56
CA ASP A 442 19.00 -30.00 -15.35
C ASP A 442 17.91 -29.29 -14.52
N GLY A 443 16.66 -29.30 -15.00
CA GLY A 443 15.54 -28.61 -14.36
C GLY A 443 14.37 -28.38 -15.32
N PHE A 444 14.01 -27.11 -15.54
CA PHE A 444 12.86 -26.71 -16.35
C PHE A 444 13.15 -25.50 -17.22
N ARG A 445 12.55 -25.44 -18.40
CA ARG A 445 12.38 -24.21 -19.18
C ARG A 445 10.97 -23.71 -18.96
N VAL A 446 10.85 -22.53 -18.36
CA VAL A 446 9.60 -21.98 -17.85
C VAL A 446 9.17 -20.78 -18.67
N ASP A 447 7.96 -20.81 -19.21
CA ASP A 447 7.33 -19.68 -19.87
C ASP A 447 6.65 -18.81 -18.83
N VAL A 448 7.06 -17.55 -18.73
CA VAL A 448 6.57 -16.61 -17.72
C VAL A 448 5.21 -16.05 -18.16
N PRO A 449 4.12 -16.33 -17.40
CA PRO A 449 2.81 -15.76 -17.69
C PRO A 449 2.86 -14.23 -17.69
N SER A 450 2.11 -13.59 -18.58
CA SER A 450 2.06 -12.12 -18.74
C SER A 450 1.74 -11.36 -17.45
N ARG A 451 0.83 -11.90 -16.63
CA ARG A 451 0.48 -11.40 -15.29
C ARG A 451 1.64 -11.37 -14.29
N ARG A 452 2.66 -12.21 -14.46
CA ARG A 452 3.82 -12.34 -13.54
C ARG A 452 4.97 -11.44 -13.97
N ARG A 453 4.71 -10.15 -13.87
CA ARG A 453 5.65 -9.07 -14.26
C ARG A 453 6.88 -8.98 -13.38
N ASP A 454 6.78 -9.49 -12.16
CA ASP A 454 7.87 -9.60 -11.19
C ASP A 454 8.92 -10.64 -11.60
N VAL A 455 8.52 -11.67 -12.33
CA VAL A 455 9.42 -12.77 -12.71
C VAL A 455 10.25 -12.38 -13.94
N SER A 456 11.51 -12.06 -13.68
CA SER A 456 12.44 -11.55 -14.68
C SER A 456 13.78 -12.28 -14.74
N LEU A 457 14.15 -12.98 -13.67
CA LEU A 457 15.40 -13.70 -13.48
C LEU A 457 15.12 -15.14 -13.03
N GLU A 458 16.11 -16.01 -13.19
CA GLU A 458 16.04 -17.37 -12.64
C GLU A 458 15.81 -17.38 -11.12
N ASP A 459 16.37 -16.41 -10.39
CA ASP A 459 16.20 -16.29 -8.94
C ASP A 459 14.76 -15.97 -8.53
N ASP A 460 13.99 -15.29 -9.38
CA ASP A 460 12.57 -15.03 -9.14
C ASP A 460 11.79 -16.37 -9.21
N LEU A 461 12.17 -17.27 -10.13
CA LEU A 461 11.61 -18.63 -10.15
C LEU A 461 12.06 -19.48 -8.96
N VAL A 462 13.28 -19.27 -8.44
CA VAL A 462 13.72 -19.92 -7.20
C VAL A 462 12.84 -19.49 -6.02
N GLU A 463 12.51 -18.19 -5.94
CA GLU A 463 11.57 -17.67 -4.94
C GLU A 463 10.18 -18.31 -5.07
N GLU A 464 9.65 -18.45 -6.29
CA GLU A 464 8.37 -19.11 -6.55
C GLU A 464 8.33 -20.55 -6.04
N VAL A 465 9.42 -21.31 -6.26
CA VAL A 465 9.52 -22.67 -5.75
C VAL A 465 9.54 -22.67 -4.22
N VAL A 466 10.36 -21.82 -3.61
CA VAL A 466 10.60 -21.86 -2.16
C VAL A 466 9.43 -21.32 -1.34
N ARG A 467 8.69 -20.33 -1.83
CA ARG A 467 7.51 -19.82 -1.10
C ARG A 467 6.37 -20.84 -1.04
N VAL A 468 6.19 -21.65 -2.09
CA VAL A 468 5.16 -22.70 -2.12
C VAL A 468 5.64 -23.98 -1.44
N TRP A 469 6.93 -24.34 -1.61
CA TRP A 469 7.52 -25.45 -0.87
C TRP A 469 7.52 -25.18 0.65
N GLY A 470 7.72 -23.92 1.03
CA GLY A 470 7.61 -23.43 2.39
C GLY A 470 8.98 -23.01 2.95
N TYR A 471 9.05 -21.80 3.51
CA TYR A 471 10.30 -21.29 4.12
C TYR A 471 10.74 -22.11 5.35
N GLY A 472 9.82 -22.84 5.99
CA GLY A 472 10.13 -23.75 7.09
C GLY A 472 11.00 -24.96 6.68
N GLU A 473 11.03 -25.31 5.40
CA GLU A 473 11.84 -26.41 4.87
C GLU A 473 13.31 -26.02 4.66
N ILE A 474 13.64 -24.73 4.78
CA ILE A 474 15.01 -24.23 4.60
C ILE A 474 15.84 -24.60 5.84
N PRO A 475 16.93 -25.39 5.69
CA PRO A 475 17.72 -25.81 6.83
C PRO A 475 18.48 -24.63 7.45
N SER A 476 18.40 -24.51 8.76
CA SER A 476 19.22 -23.56 9.51
C SER A 476 20.67 -24.06 9.56
N THR A 477 21.55 -23.39 8.83
CA THR A 477 22.98 -23.72 8.74
C THR A 477 23.84 -22.50 9.07
N VAL A 478 25.05 -22.74 9.57
CA VAL A 478 26.04 -21.69 9.83
C VAL A 478 26.95 -21.57 8.62
N PRO A 479 27.20 -20.37 8.08
CA PRO A 479 28.14 -20.20 6.98
C PRO A 479 29.54 -20.63 7.41
N SER A 480 30.19 -21.45 6.58
CA SER A 480 31.60 -21.84 6.75
C SER A 480 32.43 -21.37 5.57
N GLY A 481 33.65 -20.89 5.84
CA GLY A 481 34.53 -20.38 4.80
C GLY A 481 35.67 -19.52 5.35
N ALA A 482 36.67 -19.26 4.50
CA ALA A 482 37.76 -18.36 4.83
C ALA A 482 37.24 -16.93 4.94
N LEU A 483 37.19 -16.38 6.16
CA LEU A 483 36.83 -14.99 6.38
C LEU A 483 38.06 -14.11 6.15
N VAL A 484 37.92 -13.11 5.28
CA VAL A 484 38.89 -12.01 5.24
C VAL A 484 38.67 -11.18 6.51
N LEU A 485 39.64 -11.20 7.42
CA LEU A 485 39.61 -10.40 8.64
C LEU A 485 39.60 -8.91 8.28
N THR A 486 38.40 -8.34 8.20
CA THR A 486 38.23 -6.90 8.03
C THR A 486 38.48 -6.22 9.36
N ARG A 487 39.49 -5.34 9.40
CA ARG A 487 39.73 -4.52 10.60
C ARG A 487 38.62 -3.49 10.70
N ARG A 488 38.03 -3.35 11.90
CA ARG A 488 37.10 -2.25 12.18
C ARG A 488 37.77 -0.93 11.77
N PRO A 489 37.11 -0.07 10.97
CA PRO A 489 37.70 1.19 10.55
C PRO A 489 38.17 1.99 11.77
N ARG A 490 39.39 2.54 11.72
CA ARG A 490 40.03 3.22 12.86
C ARG A 490 39.13 4.27 13.52
N HIS A 491 38.32 4.98 12.73
CA HIS A 491 37.42 6.02 13.26
C HIS A 491 36.32 5.45 14.17
N VAL A 492 35.80 4.25 13.89
CA VAL A 492 34.80 3.56 14.74
C VAL A 492 35.43 3.15 16.06
N VAL A 493 36.64 2.57 16.00
CA VAL A 493 37.38 2.16 17.21
C VAL A 493 37.68 3.38 18.09
N VAL A 494 38.18 4.47 17.50
CA VAL A 494 38.43 5.73 18.21
C VAL A 494 37.13 6.36 18.73
N GLN A 495 35.99 6.15 18.07
CA GLN A 495 34.69 6.58 18.55
C GLN A 495 34.26 5.82 19.80
N ASP A 496 34.40 4.50 19.79
CA ASP A 496 34.07 3.66 20.94
C ASP A 496 34.96 3.96 22.15
N VAL A 497 36.27 4.08 21.95
CA VAL A 497 37.21 4.42 23.02
C VAL A 497 36.82 5.75 23.65
N VAL A 498 36.60 6.79 22.84
CA VAL A 498 36.27 8.11 23.37
C VAL A 498 34.93 8.12 24.09
N ARG A 499 33.91 7.43 23.55
CA ARG A 499 32.62 7.29 24.23
C ARG A 499 32.80 6.66 25.60
N ARG A 500 33.47 5.50 25.68
CA ARG A 500 33.73 4.78 26.94
C ARG A 500 34.53 5.62 27.94
N THR A 501 35.60 6.28 27.49
CA THR A 501 36.44 7.12 28.36
C THR A 501 35.63 8.28 28.95
N LEU A 502 34.75 8.89 28.17
CA LEU A 502 34.00 10.06 28.61
C LEU A 502 32.82 9.68 29.50
N THR A 503 32.17 8.54 29.26
CA THR A 503 31.19 7.97 30.19
C THR A 503 31.85 7.60 31.52
N ALA A 504 33.02 6.96 31.50
CA ALA A 504 33.80 6.66 32.71
C ALA A 504 34.24 7.93 33.45
N GLY A 505 34.45 9.03 32.73
CA GLY A 505 34.71 10.36 33.29
C GLY A 505 33.48 11.04 33.93
N GLY A 506 32.33 10.38 33.97
CA GLY A 506 31.09 10.85 34.59
C GLY A 506 30.16 11.65 33.66
N LEU A 507 30.36 11.58 32.34
CA LEU A 507 29.46 12.20 31.37
C LEU A 507 28.31 11.24 31.00
N GLN A 508 27.09 11.77 30.88
CA GLN A 508 25.94 11.00 30.38
C GLN A 508 25.82 11.14 28.86
N GLU A 509 25.64 10.02 28.16
CA GLU A 509 25.36 10.03 26.71
C GLU A 509 23.89 10.44 26.46
N VAL A 510 23.67 11.24 25.40
CA VAL A 510 22.34 11.70 24.99
C VAL A 510 22.19 11.61 23.48
N ILE A 511 21.07 11.05 23.02
CA ILE A 511 20.67 11.04 21.61
C ILE A 511 19.71 12.20 21.38
N THR A 512 20.01 13.06 20.41
CA THR A 512 19.21 14.25 20.10
C THR A 512 18.87 14.28 18.62
N LEU A 513 17.74 14.91 18.27
CA LEU A 513 17.27 15.03 16.90
C LEU A 513 18.31 15.71 16.00
N SER A 514 18.43 15.22 14.77
CA SER A 514 19.29 15.84 13.75
C SER A 514 18.70 17.12 13.18
N PHE A 515 17.45 17.44 13.51
CA PHE A 515 16.69 18.58 13.00
C PHE A 515 16.54 19.67 14.06
N ILE A 516 16.63 20.93 13.62
CA ILE A 516 16.48 22.11 14.45
C ILE A 516 15.56 23.12 13.80
N ASP A 517 15.03 24.00 14.62
CA ASP A 517 14.31 25.19 14.18
C ASP A 517 15.30 26.15 13.49
N PRO A 518 15.00 26.62 12.26
CA PRO A 518 15.77 27.66 11.61
C PRO A 518 16.03 28.89 12.47
N ALA A 519 15.07 29.28 13.34
CA ALA A 519 15.20 30.42 14.25
C ALA A 519 16.39 30.26 15.21
N HIS A 520 16.77 29.04 15.54
CA HIS A 520 17.90 28.75 16.43
C HIS A 520 19.27 28.85 15.75
N LEU A 521 19.36 28.98 14.43
CA LEU A 521 20.63 29.15 13.72
C LEU A 521 21.35 30.43 14.17
N ASN A 522 20.62 31.55 14.22
CA ASN A 522 21.16 32.84 14.64
C ASN A 522 21.68 32.79 16.09
N HIS A 523 20.94 32.16 17.00
CA HIS A 523 21.36 31.96 18.40
C HIS A 523 22.65 31.13 18.54
N LEU A 524 23.00 30.33 17.54
CA LEU A 524 24.22 29.52 17.50
C LEU A 524 25.34 30.18 16.67
N GLY A 525 25.14 31.41 16.18
CA GLY A 525 26.08 32.12 15.34
C GLY A 525 26.20 31.55 13.92
N TRP A 526 25.14 30.93 13.40
CA TRP A 526 25.04 30.48 12.03
C TRP A 526 24.13 31.41 11.24
N ALA A 527 24.62 31.92 10.12
CA ALA A 527 23.80 32.66 9.19
C ALA A 527 22.82 31.70 8.49
N ALA A 528 21.61 32.17 8.22
CA ALA A 528 20.53 31.33 7.68
C ALA A 528 20.79 30.86 6.23
N ASP A 529 21.64 31.57 5.51
CA ASP A 529 22.11 31.39 4.13
C ASP A 529 23.50 30.72 4.04
N ASP A 530 24.10 30.32 5.18
CA ASP A 530 25.39 29.64 5.18
C ASP A 530 25.29 28.33 4.36
N PRO A 531 26.19 28.09 3.39
CA PRO A 531 26.08 26.95 2.47
C PRO A 531 26.21 25.58 3.16
N ARG A 532 26.63 25.56 4.44
CA ARG A 532 26.72 24.34 5.26
C ARG A 532 25.40 24.02 5.97
N VAL A 533 24.43 24.94 5.95
CA VAL A 533 23.09 24.74 6.50
C VAL A 533 22.24 24.04 5.45
N VAL A 534 21.84 22.80 5.75
CA VAL A 534 21.01 22.01 4.83
C VAL A 534 19.57 22.08 5.30
N ARG A 535 18.71 22.63 4.44
CA ARG A 535 17.26 22.71 4.64
C ARG A 535 16.57 21.50 4.03
N LEU A 536 15.55 21.00 4.71
CA LEU A 536 14.68 19.96 4.18
C LEU A 536 13.70 20.57 3.18
N ARG A 537 13.50 19.93 2.04
CA ARG A 537 12.47 20.33 1.06
C ARG A 537 11.06 19.98 1.57
N ASN A 538 10.95 18.93 2.37
CA ASN A 538 9.71 18.36 2.88
C ASN A 538 9.84 18.07 4.39
N PRO A 539 9.95 19.12 5.24
CA PRO A 539 10.09 18.92 6.67
C PRO A 539 8.80 18.40 7.30
N LEU A 540 8.92 17.54 8.32
CA LEU A 540 7.78 17.06 9.10
C LEU A 540 7.09 18.20 9.88
N ALA A 541 7.87 19.22 10.26
CA ALA A 541 7.38 20.43 10.91
C ALA A 541 8.33 21.59 10.58
N VAL A 542 7.79 22.81 10.52
CA VAL A 542 8.56 24.02 10.15
C VAL A 542 9.70 24.29 11.12
N ASP A 543 9.47 24.06 12.42
CA ASP A 543 10.44 24.15 13.52
C ASP A 543 11.47 22.99 13.53
N ARG A 544 11.41 22.08 12.55
CA ARG A 544 12.35 20.98 12.33
C ARG A 544 12.81 20.91 10.88
N SER A 545 12.88 22.05 10.20
CA SER A 545 13.15 22.13 8.77
C SER A 545 14.63 22.22 8.38
N VAL A 546 15.56 22.27 9.34
CA VAL A 546 17.00 22.39 9.09
C VAL A 546 17.77 21.26 9.75
N LEU A 547 18.75 20.67 9.05
CA LEU A 547 19.75 19.79 9.66
C LEU A 547 20.71 20.59 10.53
N ARG A 548 20.92 20.15 11.78
CA ARG A 548 21.80 20.82 12.74
C ARG A 548 23.23 20.97 12.19
N PRO A 549 23.79 22.20 12.15
CA PRO A 549 25.19 22.41 11.76
C PRO A 549 26.17 22.08 12.90
N THR A 550 25.65 21.96 14.13
CA THR A 550 26.40 21.71 15.35
C THR A 550 25.63 20.79 16.31
N LEU A 551 26.36 20.00 17.11
CA LEU A 551 25.76 19.16 18.15
C LEU A 551 25.41 19.94 19.42
N LEU A 552 25.96 21.16 19.56
CA LEU A 552 25.73 21.98 20.75
C LEU A 552 24.24 22.21 21.00
N PHE A 553 23.47 22.52 19.95
CA PHE A 553 22.05 22.80 20.07
C PHE A 553 21.28 21.67 20.75
N GLY A 554 21.41 20.43 20.26
CA GLY A 554 20.71 19.29 20.86
C GLY A 554 21.09 19.08 22.34
N LEU A 555 22.34 19.34 22.71
CA LEU A 555 22.78 19.28 24.11
C LEU A 555 22.18 20.40 24.98
N LEU A 556 21.95 21.59 24.41
CA LEU A 556 21.28 22.70 25.07
C LEU A 556 19.79 22.39 25.28
N GLU A 557 19.14 21.90 24.23
CA GLU A 557 17.72 21.52 24.22
C GLU A 557 17.44 20.40 25.24
N ALA A 558 18.28 19.36 25.26
CA ALA A 558 18.18 18.27 26.23
C ALA A 558 18.33 18.75 27.69
N ARG A 559 19.17 19.76 27.93
CA ARG A 559 19.32 20.36 29.26
C ARG A 559 18.10 21.18 29.67
N THR A 560 17.44 21.84 28.73
CA THR A 560 16.22 22.63 28.99
C THR A 560 14.96 21.78 29.17
N GLY A 561 15.07 20.45 29.08
CA GLY A 561 13.96 19.51 29.31
C GLY A 561 13.00 19.35 28.12
N ARG A 562 13.32 19.90 26.95
CA ARG A 562 12.50 19.82 25.73
C ARG A 562 12.83 18.62 24.82
N ALA A 563 13.75 17.75 25.23
CA ALA A 563 14.09 16.53 24.49
C ALA A 563 13.65 15.27 25.26
N PRO A 564 13.10 14.23 24.59
CA PRO A 564 12.77 12.97 25.23
C PRO A 564 14.05 12.25 25.68
N VAL A 565 14.19 12.05 27.00
CA VAL A 565 15.27 11.24 27.59
C VAL A 565 14.72 9.82 27.77
N ARG A 566 15.17 8.86 26.95
CA ARG A 566 14.89 7.43 27.21
C ARG A 566 15.97 6.86 28.15
N GLY A 567 15.54 6.39 29.31
CA GLY A 567 16.33 5.55 30.23
C GLY A 567 15.38 4.70 31.06
N HIS A 568 15.58 3.37 31.05
CA HIS A 568 14.88 2.42 31.91
C HIS A 568 15.29 2.64 33.37
N ALA A 569 14.61 3.55 34.06
CA ALA A 569 14.60 3.64 35.51
C ALA A 569 13.37 4.44 35.95
N ALA A 570 12.65 3.92 36.93
CA ALA A 570 11.46 4.52 37.49
C ALA A 570 11.69 6.00 37.88
N ARG A 571 10.74 6.84 37.46
CA ARG A 571 10.58 8.30 37.68
C ARG A 571 11.41 9.22 36.77
N PRO A 572 10.77 10.21 36.10
CA PRO A 572 11.46 11.22 35.32
C PRO A 572 12.15 12.19 36.27
N ARG A 573 13.40 11.92 36.64
CA ARG A 573 14.23 12.97 37.24
C ARG A 573 14.66 13.92 36.12
N PRO A 574 14.29 15.21 36.16
CA PRO A 574 14.89 16.19 35.26
C PRO A 574 16.41 16.12 35.43
N LEU A 575 17.16 16.37 34.35
CA LEU A 575 18.63 16.41 34.27
C LEU A 575 19.22 17.51 35.20
N ARG A 576 18.98 17.41 36.52
CA ARG A 576 19.29 18.42 37.53
C ARG A 576 20.66 18.21 38.19
N ALA A 577 21.35 17.10 37.93
CA ALA A 577 22.61 16.79 38.63
C ALA A 577 23.70 16.09 37.80
N ALA A 578 23.57 15.96 36.48
CA ALA A 578 24.63 15.35 35.68
C ALA A 578 25.75 16.36 35.41
N ARG A 579 26.97 16.06 35.89
CA ARG A 579 28.19 16.78 35.54
C ARG A 579 28.52 16.48 34.07
N ALA A 580 27.94 17.28 33.19
CA ALA A 580 28.17 17.31 31.73
C ALA A 580 27.65 16.07 30.97
N ALA A 581 27.17 16.33 29.75
CA ALA A 581 26.69 15.33 28.80
C ALA A 581 27.67 15.25 27.62
N LEU A 582 27.85 14.07 27.04
CA LEU A 582 28.67 13.88 25.85
C LEU A 582 27.95 13.17 24.71
N VAL A 583 28.08 13.81 23.54
CA VAL A 583 28.13 13.33 22.14
C VAL A 583 27.05 12.35 21.68
N VAL A 584 26.41 12.89 20.65
CA VAL A 584 25.37 12.34 19.80
C VAL A 584 26.00 11.53 18.66
N HIS A 585 25.39 10.40 18.33
CA HIS A 585 25.55 9.79 17.02
C HIS A 585 24.74 10.57 15.96
N GLY A 586 25.41 11.14 14.97
CA GLY A 586 24.74 11.74 13.82
C GLY A 586 25.71 12.37 12.81
N LYS A 587 25.50 12.12 11.52
CA LYS A 587 26.16 12.84 10.43
C LYS A 587 25.59 14.26 10.40
N GLY A 588 26.44 15.29 10.54
CA GLY A 588 26.03 16.65 10.19
C GLY A 588 25.85 16.80 8.68
N ALA A 589 25.27 17.93 8.24
CA ALA A 589 25.29 18.34 6.84
C ALA A 589 26.72 18.25 6.28
N GLY A 590 26.99 17.25 5.42
CA GLY A 590 28.33 16.93 4.90
C GLY A 590 29.00 15.65 5.44
N GLY A 591 28.29 14.80 6.19
CA GLY A 591 28.74 13.43 6.50
C GLY A 591 29.89 13.32 7.52
N ARG A 592 30.34 14.42 8.12
CA ARG A 592 31.45 14.44 9.09
C ARG A 592 30.95 14.22 10.52
N PHE A 593 31.59 13.32 11.25
CA PHE A 593 31.40 13.18 12.70
C PHE A 593 32.01 14.37 13.44
N ARG A 594 31.25 15.01 14.33
CA ARG A 594 31.71 16.13 15.17
C ARG A 594 31.52 15.77 16.66
N ARG A 595 32.36 16.31 17.54
CA ARG A 595 32.28 16.10 19.00
C ARG A 595 32.21 17.44 19.72
N GLN A 596 31.33 17.54 20.72
CA GLN A 596 31.19 18.75 21.54
C GLN A 596 30.63 18.39 22.93
N GLY A 597 31.07 19.10 23.97
CA GLY A 597 30.62 18.90 25.35
C GLY A 597 30.46 20.23 26.08
N ARG A 598 29.50 20.32 27.00
CA ARG A 598 29.17 21.54 27.77
C ARG A 598 29.04 21.22 29.27
N ARG A 599 29.56 22.10 30.13
CA ARG A 599 29.35 22.10 31.59
C ARG A 599 28.75 23.46 31.97
N GLY A 600 27.80 23.50 32.91
CA GLY A 600 27.25 24.77 33.42
C GLY A 600 27.02 24.65 34.91
N GLY A 601 27.27 25.72 35.68
CA GLY A 601 27.25 25.68 37.15
C GLY A 601 26.39 26.76 37.79
N ARG A 602 25.89 26.44 39.00
CA ARG A 602 25.75 27.33 40.17
C ARG A 602 25.79 26.49 41.46
N ARG A 603 26.04 27.18 42.57
CA ARG A 603 26.61 26.80 43.87
C ARG A 603 25.89 25.69 44.65
N GLY A 604 26.67 24.97 45.48
CA GLY A 604 26.20 24.33 46.72
C GLY A 604 26.19 22.80 46.72
N ARG A 605 27.19 22.17 47.36
CA ARG A 605 26.99 20.95 48.15
C ARG A 605 26.92 21.38 49.62
N PRO A 606 26.13 20.76 50.51
CA PRO A 606 26.58 20.65 51.88
C PRO A 606 27.75 19.66 51.87
N ARG A 607 28.96 20.14 52.20
CA ARG A 607 30.03 19.26 52.67
C ARG A 607 29.98 19.33 54.19
N PRO A 608 29.96 18.20 54.92
CA PRO A 608 30.44 18.24 56.28
C PRO A 608 31.95 18.49 56.21
N TRP A 609 32.33 19.65 56.74
CA TRP A 609 33.64 20.01 57.29
C TRP A 609 34.81 20.38 56.34
N ARG A 610 35.28 21.61 56.62
CA ARG A 610 36.52 22.32 56.27
C ARG A 610 36.76 22.75 54.80
N GLY A 611 36.62 24.06 54.60
CA GLY A 611 37.71 24.93 54.11
C GLY A 611 37.85 25.17 52.60
N ARG A 612 37.38 26.35 52.14
CA ARG A 612 37.68 27.06 50.88
C ARG A 612 37.20 26.42 49.57
N GLY A 613 36.04 26.87 49.08
CA GLY A 613 35.53 26.60 47.73
C GLY A 613 36.03 27.62 46.70
N GLY A 614 37.05 27.27 45.92
CA GLY A 614 37.42 27.99 44.69
C GLY A 614 36.69 27.41 43.49
N ALA A 615 35.73 28.14 42.92
CA ALA A 615 35.12 27.80 41.64
C ALA A 615 35.13 29.05 40.76
N ASP A 616 36.31 29.36 40.24
CA ASP A 616 36.49 30.33 39.17
C ASP A 616 36.84 29.60 37.86
N ARG A 617 36.94 30.34 36.74
CA ARG A 617 37.12 29.92 35.33
C ARG A 617 38.15 28.79 35.03
N SER A 618 38.92 28.35 36.02
CA SER A 618 39.97 27.31 36.00
C SER A 618 39.50 25.85 36.11
N ALA A 619 38.21 25.56 36.38
CA ALA A 619 37.72 24.18 36.53
C ALA A 619 37.40 23.44 35.20
N VAL A 620 37.30 24.16 34.08
CA VAL A 620 37.10 23.56 32.73
C VAL A 620 38.38 22.91 32.18
N PRO A 621 39.59 23.50 32.34
CA PRO A 621 40.85 22.83 32.02
C PRO A 621 41.12 21.55 32.82
N GLY A 622 40.75 21.49 34.11
CA GLY A 622 41.11 20.38 35.01
C GLY A 622 40.53 19.02 34.60
N GLY A 623 39.29 18.97 34.11
CA GLY A 623 38.69 17.75 33.56
C GLY A 623 39.13 17.41 32.13
N ARG A 624 39.74 18.37 31.42
CA ARG A 624 40.35 18.15 30.09
C ARG A 624 41.79 17.64 30.20
N ALA A 625 42.49 17.95 31.29
CA ALA A 625 43.88 17.59 31.53
C ALA A 625 44.09 16.14 31.98
N SER A 626 43.10 15.51 32.62
CA SER A 626 43.22 14.10 33.06
C SER A 626 43.11 13.08 31.91
N GLY A 627 42.65 13.50 30.72
CA GLY A 627 42.56 12.64 29.54
C GLY A 627 43.66 12.86 28.49
N VAL A 628 44.48 13.92 28.61
CA VAL A 628 45.56 14.25 27.66
C VAL A 628 46.75 14.81 28.45
N GLY A 629 47.81 14.02 28.56
CA GLY A 629 49.05 14.41 29.24
C GLY A 629 49.64 15.72 28.69
N SER A 630 49.80 16.68 29.60
CA SER A 630 50.61 17.92 29.56
C SER A 630 51.05 18.48 28.19
N ARG A 631 50.42 19.59 27.77
CA ARG A 631 51.06 20.89 27.43
C ARG A 631 49.97 21.87 26.94
N ARG A 632 49.83 23.01 27.62
CA ARG A 632 48.83 24.05 27.34
C ARG A 632 49.16 24.80 26.04
N ARG A 633 48.22 24.88 25.09
CA ARG A 633 48.04 26.01 24.16
C ARG A 633 46.55 26.17 23.81
N ASN A 634 45.85 27.06 24.51
CA ASN A 634 44.60 27.65 24.06
C ASN A 634 44.99 28.97 23.36
N CYS A 635 44.61 29.15 22.10
CA CYS A 635 44.81 30.42 21.40
C CYS A 635 43.46 31.12 21.21
N GLY A 636 43.44 32.45 21.35
CA GLY A 636 42.26 33.30 21.26
C GLY A 636 41.72 33.41 19.84
N GLY A 637 40.92 32.43 19.43
CA GLY A 637 40.01 32.54 18.30
C GLY A 637 38.59 32.31 18.78
N ALA A 638 37.70 33.28 18.54
CA ALA A 638 36.29 33.26 18.93
C ALA A 638 35.53 32.15 18.19
N PRO A 639 35.08 31.06 18.86
CA PRO A 639 34.13 30.15 18.24
C PRO A 639 32.74 30.81 18.19
N ARG A 640 32.09 30.78 17.02
CA ARG A 640 30.74 31.33 16.81
C ARG A 640 29.76 30.76 17.86
N GLY A 641 29.05 31.63 18.58
CA GLY A 641 28.07 31.28 19.62
C GLY A 641 28.59 31.19 21.06
N ALA A 642 29.83 31.62 21.35
CA ALA A 642 30.36 31.74 22.71
C ALA A 642 30.17 33.16 23.29
N ALA A 643 30.11 33.28 24.62
CA ALA A 643 30.04 34.58 25.30
C ALA A 643 31.43 35.27 25.30
N PRO A 644 31.50 36.61 25.17
CA PRO A 644 32.76 37.35 25.18
C PRO A 644 33.59 37.04 26.43
N GLY A 645 34.89 36.76 26.24
CA GLY A 645 35.82 36.42 27.34
C GLY A 645 35.86 34.95 27.78
N GLY A 646 35.13 34.05 27.11
CA GLY A 646 35.15 32.58 27.34
C GLY A 646 35.67 31.75 26.16
N GLU A 647 36.34 32.40 25.20
CA GLU A 647 36.61 31.87 23.86
C GLU A 647 37.96 31.13 23.77
N GLY A 648 38.00 30.06 22.97
CA GLY A 648 39.24 29.34 22.68
C GLY A 648 39.04 28.19 21.69
N GLY A 649 39.82 28.20 20.61
CA GLY A 649 39.85 27.12 19.61
C GLY A 649 40.82 25.99 20.00
N LEU A 650 40.43 24.74 19.73
CA LEU A 650 41.30 23.57 19.92
C LEU A 650 42.01 23.23 18.59
N ARG A 651 43.35 23.16 18.58
CA ARG A 651 44.13 22.66 17.43
C ARG A 651 44.47 21.16 17.61
N PRO A 652 44.54 20.36 16.53
CA PRO A 652 45.22 19.07 16.56
C PRO A 652 46.74 19.28 16.66
N SER A 653 47.43 18.58 17.56
CA SER A 653 48.88 18.69 17.73
C SER A 653 49.61 17.94 16.62
N GLY A 654 50.38 18.66 15.80
CA GLY A 654 51.42 18.08 14.98
C GLY A 654 52.65 17.78 15.84
N ALA A 655 52.85 16.51 16.21
CA ALA A 655 54.09 16.07 16.82
C ALA A 655 54.53 14.75 16.17
N ARG A 656 55.62 14.79 15.40
CA ARG A 656 56.39 13.59 15.03
C ARG A 656 57.12 13.10 16.30
N PRO A 657 57.11 11.80 16.63
CA PRO A 657 57.89 11.31 17.75
C PRO A 657 59.38 11.20 17.36
N ARG A 658 60.25 11.82 18.16
CA ARG A 658 61.69 11.51 18.19
C ARG A 658 61.85 10.18 18.94
N LEU A 659 62.34 9.14 18.26
CA LEU A 659 62.76 7.89 18.87
C LEU A 659 64.25 8.01 19.21
N GLY A 660 64.58 7.85 20.49
CA GLY A 660 65.95 7.72 20.98
C GLY A 660 66.55 6.37 20.59
N ALA A 661 67.84 6.39 20.31
CA ALA A 661 68.64 5.22 19.95
C ALA A 661 68.86 4.30 21.17
N VAL A 662 68.61 3.00 20.98
CA VAL A 662 69.32 1.90 21.66
C VAL A 662 69.61 0.83 20.61
N ALA A 663 70.85 0.38 20.57
CA ALA A 663 71.45 -0.44 19.52
C ALA A 663 71.41 -1.95 19.81
N ARG A 664 71.74 -2.72 18.75
CA ARG A 664 72.02 -4.19 18.63
C ARG A 664 70.77 -5.09 18.55
N SER A 665 70.66 -6.12 17.73
CA SER A 665 71.46 -6.74 16.66
C SER A 665 70.62 -7.89 16.09
N ALA A 666 70.53 -8.08 14.77
CA ALA A 666 70.84 -9.37 14.12
C ALA A 666 70.60 -9.31 12.60
N ARG A 667 71.40 -10.11 11.91
CA ARG A 667 71.67 -10.16 10.46
C ARG A 667 70.54 -10.82 9.66
N GLY A 668 70.43 -10.39 8.39
CA GLY A 668 70.36 -11.29 7.23
C GLY A 668 68.99 -11.87 6.83
N ALA A 669 68.45 -11.37 5.72
CA ALA A 669 68.15 -12.17 4.51
C ALA A 669 67.34 -11.32 3.52
N ALA A 670 67.92 -11.08 2.35
CA ALA A 670 67.29 -10.46 1.19
C ALA A 670 66.44 -11.48 0.41
N ARG A 671 65.36 -11.03 -0.24
CA ARG A 671 64.86 -11.50 -1.56
C ARG A 671 63.73 -10.58 -2.10
N PRO A 672 63.49 -10.57 -3.44
CA PRO A 672 63.32 -9.33 -4.19
C PRO A 672 61.88 -8.98 -4.60
N ARG A 673 61.73 -7.75 -5.10
CA ARG A 673 60.52 -7.13 -5.64
C ARG A 673 60.18 -7.69 -7.03
N HIS A 674 58.94 -8.16 -7.22
CA HIS A 674 58.36 -8.33 -8.55
C HIS A 674 57.54 -7.08 -8.93
N ARG A 675 57.91 -6.49 -10.07
CA ARG A 675 57.19 -5.43 -10.78
C ARG A 675 56.03 -6.04 -11.57
N VAL A 676 54.87 -5.40 -11.49
CA VAL A 676 53.69 -5.63 -12.34
C VAL A 676 53.89 -4.88 -13.65
N SER A 677 53.78 -5.58 -14.78
CA SER A 677 53.77 -5.06 -16.15
C SER A 677 52.33 -4.91 -16.65
N ALA A 678 51.97 -3.71 -17.10
CA ALA A 678 50.74 -3.41 -17.83
C ALA A 678 50.96 -3.59 -19.35
N PRO A 679 49.96 -4.05 -20.14
CA PRO A 679 50.13 -4.25 -21.57
C PRO A 679 49.92 -2.97 -22.39
N ARG A 680 50.65 -2.95 -23.51
CA ARG A 680 50.82 -1.87 -24.49
C ARG A 680 49.58 -1.61 -25.35
N THR A 681 49.39 -0.34 -25.65
CA THR A 681 48.61 0.26 -26.73
C THR A 681 49.15 -0.11 -28.13
N LEU A 682 48.24 -0.42 -29.07
CA LEU A 682 48.49 -0.54 -30.52
C LEU A 682 48.03 0.76 -31.23
N PRO A 683 48.72 1.21 -32.31
CA PRO A 683 48.34 2.40 -33.06
C PRO A 683 47.49 2.10 -34.31
N SER A 684 46.86 3.18 -34.77
CA SER A 684 45.93 3.42 -35.89
C SER A 684 46.40 3.06 -37.32
N ARG A 685 45.48 2.68 -38.23
CA ARG A 685 44.89 3.53 -39.31
C ARG A 685 44.18 2.74 -40.45
N CYS A 686 43.14 3.39 -41.01
CA CYS A 686 42.56 3.34 -42.36
C CYS A 686 41.82 2.09 -42.86
N ALA A 687 40.48 2.14 -42.96
CA ALA A 687 39.69 2.55 -44.15
C ALA A 687 38.22 2.71 -43.74
#